data_AF-A0ABD5EWQ0-F1
#
_entry.id   AF-A0ABD5EWQ0-F1
#
_cell.length_a   1.000
_cell.length_b   1.000
_cell.length_c   1.000
_cell.angle_alpha   90.00
_cell.angle_beta   90.00
_cell.angle_gamma   90.00
#
_symmetry.space_group_name_H-M   'P 1'
#
loop_
_entity.id
_entity.type
_entity.pdbx_description
1 polymer ?
#
loop_
_entity_poly.entity_id
_entity_poly.type
_entity_poly.pdbx_seq_one_letter_code
_entity_poly.pdbx_strand_id
1 'polypeptide(L)'
;MNDTTAQRAAYTVVGAGAIGGTLAFALADAGHPVTVVDADAAHVAAIRAGGLVVARGGTRSSVPVTAVTPDEFEGTLGRVLLAVKAQATGTAVDWIAPRLAPDGYVVSLQNGFNEAVIAERVGAGRTVAAFVNIFADVVEPGVVLDGGAGALVIGEPDGAPVSARVRDLVADLQSWGPAVASDNVEGYLWAKAGFGAMLAATALADAPMADLIDRHRPAMAGLTGEIFAVADRLGVTLEPFDAFEPLPLRRAADPADRDGAFDRLTAWLRTQSKDRSGIWRDLAVRNRPVEVTTHYADVFAHADRAGLPTPLLRAVVDGLRGLEGAPQGMAESRLDVLDRLALAPERATAVGRWLDEHREELVADLADYTSVGSASDDPDALDACLVWLRDWLDRRLGAPDAEEILPRAEAGDILVRRYPARDAASADTRPVLLLGHYDTVWPTGTLDTWPFERDGDRITGPGVFDMKAGLVQAVWALRALDALGLPRPACTLMLNGDEETGSLASSGAIVDEARGSRLAMVFEAAADGAVKTARKGVGLFTLTVTGSEAHAGLDPTAGASAVDELAHQILRLGGLRDHAAGTSLNVGVVEGGTRSNVTAGRAVARLDVRVASEAERLRVTRALAELTPVDARTRVEITGDWNRPVFERTAQVAALAELARRCAGLLGHDLAEASVGGASDGNFVAAAGVPVLDGIGALGSGAHARSENTSVSGLVGRAALAATVLGALADD
;
A
#
# COMPACT_ATOMS: atom_id res chain seq x y z
N MET A 1 13.00 -71.81 25.06
CA MET A 1 11.94 -70.85 24.72
C MET A 1 12.65 -69.56 24.35
N ASN A 2 12.69 -69.24 23.06
CA ASN A 2 13.27 -67.98 22.59
C ASN A 2 12.26 -66.88 22.87
N ASP A 3 12.50 -66.09 23.92
CA ASP A 3 11.79 -64.85 24.17
C ASP A 3 12.42 -63.76 23.29
N THR A 4 12.01 -63.74 22.01
CA THR A 4 12.24 -62.60 21.12
C THR A 4 11.03 -61.68 21.20
N THR A 5 10.87 -60.97 22.32
CA THR A 5 10.17 -59.70 22.31
C THR A 5 11.03 -58.74 21.49
N ALA A 6 10.58 -58.42 20.26
CA ALA A 6 11.26 -57.42 19.44
C ALA A 6 11.37 -56.12 20.25
N GLN A 7 12.59 -55.65 20.49
CA GLN A 7 12.84 -54.47 21.31
C GLN A 7 12.22 -53.26 20.62
N ARG A 8 11.11 -52.75 21.16
CA ARG A 8 10.39 -51.58 20.62
C ARG A 8 11.32 -50.37 20.57
N ALA A 9 11.16 -49.54 19.54
CA ALA A 9 11.98 -48.36 19.37
C ALA A 9 11.78 -47.34 20.50
N ALA A 10 12.87 -46.74 20.96
CA ALA A 10 12.86 -45.70 21.98
C ALA A 10 12.71 -44.30 21.35
N TYR A 11 11.95 -43.43 22.02
CA TYR A 11 11.65 -42.07 21.58
C TYR A 11 12.06 -41.04 22.63
N THR A 12 12.59 -39.91 22.17
CA THR A 12 12.72 -38.71 22.99
C THR A 12 11.77 -37.64 22.48
N VAL A 13 10.88 -37.15 23.35
CA VAL A 13 9.95 -36.06 23.02
C VAL A 13 10.48 -34.77 23.65
N VAL A 14 10.87 -33.82 22.81
CA VAL A 14 11.36 -32.51 23.24
C VAL A 14 10.21 -31.52 23.16
N GLY A 15 9.70 -31.12 24.33
CA GLY A 15 8.46 -30.38 24.52
C GLY A 15 7.26 -31.32 24.70
N ALA A 16 6.86 -31.58 25.94
CA ALA A 16 5.67 -32.36 26.29
C ALA A 16 4.43 -31.48 26.51
N GLY A 17 4.31 -30.43 25.68
CA GLY A 17 3.10 -29.63 25.57
C GLY A 17 1.94 -30.42 24.94
N ALA A 18 0.97 -29.71 24.38
CA ALA A 18 -0.23 -30.32 23.80
C ALA A 18 0.07 -31.43 22.75
N ILE A 19 0.88 -31.14 21.74
CA ILE A 19 1.22 -32.10 20.68
C ILE A 19 2.15 -33.19 21.20
N GLY A 20 3.30 -32.80 21.75
CA GLY A 20 4.32 -33.74 22.18
C GLY A 20 3.85 -34.64 23.32
N GLY A 21 3.12 -34.10 24.31
CA GLY A 21 2.57 -34.87 25.42
C GLY A 21 1.53 -35.90 24.96
N THR A 22 0.65 -35.55 24.02
CA THR A 22 -0.31 -36.50 23.44
C THR A 22 0.40 -37.67 22.73
N LEU A 23 1.43 -37.39 21.92
CA LEU A 23 2.16 -38.44 21.21
C LEU A 23 3.07 -39.26 22.15
N ALA A 24 3.69 -38.61 23.14
CA ALA A 24 4.48 -39.27 24.19
C ALA A 24 3.62 -40.27 24.97
N PHE A 25 2.41 -39.86 25.35
CA PHE A 25 1.46 -40.72 26.05
C PHE A 25 1.11 -41.95 25.22
N ALA A 26 0.70 -41.76 23.96
CA ALA A 26 0.27 -42.85 23.09
C ALA A 26 1.38 -43.85 22.76
N LEU A 27 2.61 -43.38 22.57
CA LEU A 27 3.78 -44.25 22.38
C LEU A 27 4.09 -45.05 23.64
N ALA A 28 4.07 -44.41 24.81
CA ALA A 28 4.31 -45.06 26.09
C ALA A 28 3.23 -46.11 26.43
N ASP A 29 1.95 -45.78 26.19
CA ASP A 29 0.81 -46.69 26.37
C ASP A 29 0.92 -47.93 25.46
N ALA A 30 1.43 -47.75 24.24
CA ALA A 30 1.73 -48.84 23.31
C ALA A 30 3.01 -49.64 23.67
N GLY A 31 3.69 -49.29 24.76
CA GLY A 31 4.85 -50.00 25.29
C GLY A 31 6.20 -49.56 24.72
N HIS A 32 6.28 -48.43 24.02
CA HIS A 32 7.56 -47.86 23.61
C HIS A 32 8.28 -47.19 24.80
N PRO A 33 9.60 -47.33 24.93
CA PRO A 33 10.36 -46.52 25.87
C PRO A 33 10.33 -45.04 25.47
N VAL A 34 9.77 -44.17 26.32
CA VAL A 34 9.64 -42.74 26.06
C VAL A 34 10.36 -41.91 27.14
N THR A 35 11.24 -41.03 26.68
CA THR A 35 11.81 -39.95 27.51
C THR A 35 11.25 -38.60 27.07
N VAL A 36 10.62 -37.89 27.99
CA VAL A 36 10.15 -36.52 27.83
C VAL A 36 11.24 -35.56 28.32
N VAL A 37 11.57 -34.57 27.50
CA VAL A 37 12.43 -33.44 27.85
C VAL A 37 11.60 -32.17 27.74
N ASP A 38 11.38 -31.45 28.84
CA ASP A 38 10.61 -30.21 28.85
C ASP A 38 11.28 -29.13 29.71
N ALA A 39 11.22 -27.88 29.26
CA ALA A 39 11.80 -26.74 29.98
C ALA A 39 10.95 -26.33 31.20
N ASP A 40 9.67 -26.69 31.24
CA ASP A 40 8.81 -26.45 32.39
C ASP A 40 9.08 -27.46 33.51
N ALA A 41 9.86 -27.05 34.51
CA ALA A 41 10.22 -27.89 35.65
C ALA A 41 9.00 -28.35 36.47
N ALA A 42 7.91 -27.57 36.53
CA ALA A 42 6.69 -27.98 37.23
C ALA A 42 5.96 -29.08 36.46
N HIS A 43 5.92 -28.97 35.12
CA HIS A 43 5.40 -30.00 34.23
C HIS A 43 6.19 -31.31 34.36
N VAL A 44 7.53 -31.24 34.31
CA VAL A 44 8.42 -32.39 34.50
C VAL A 44 8.23 -33.05 35.86
N ALA A 45 8.19 -32.26 36.95
CA ALA A 45 7.99 -32.78 38.30
C ALA A 45 6.64 -33.49 38.47
N ALA A 46 5.57 -32.95 37.87
CA ALA A 46 4.26 -33.58 37.89
C ALA A 46 4.25 -34.93 37.15
N ILE A 47 4.86 -34.99 35.95
CA ILE A 47 4.99 -36.23 35.17
C ILE A 47 5.79 -37.28 35.95
N ARG A 48 6.89 -36.90 36.63
CA ARG A 48 7.67 -37.82 37.48
C ARG A 48 6.85 -38.40 38.63
N ALA A 49 6.03 -37.57 39.26
CA ALA A 49 5.27 -37.96 40.44
C ALA A 49 4.08 -38.86 40.11
N GLY A 50 3.38 -38.59 39.00
CA GLY A 50 2.08 -39.20 38.69
C GLY A 50 1.99 -39.93 37.34
N GLY A 51 3.05 -39.94 36.54
CA GLY A 51 3.02 -40.30 35.12
C GLY A 51 2.48 -39.16 34.25
N LEU A 52 2.58 -39.34 32.93
CA LEU A 52 1.97 -38.41 31.97
C LEU A 52 0.49 -38.77 31.83
N VAL A 53 -0.38 -37.79 32.05
CA VAL A 53 -1.83 -38.01 32.08
C VAL A 53 -2.46 -37.46 30.81
N VAL A 54 -3.34 -38.25 30.18
CA VAL A 54 -4.25 -37.78 29.13
C VAL A 54 -5.69 -37.81 29.65
N ALA A 55 -6.39 -36.68 29.50
CA ALA A 55 -7.81 -36.54 29.75
C ALA A 55 -8.57 -36.56 28.41
N ARG A 56 -9.50 -37.50 28.24
CA ARG A 56 -10.35 -37.62 27.04
C ARG A 56 -11.76 -38.06 27.44
N GLY A 57 -12.79 -37.33 26.98
CA GLY A 57 -14.20 -37.70 27.21
C GLY A 57 -14.57 -37.87 28.69
N GLY A 58 -13.98 -37.06 29.58
CA GLY A 58 -14.19 -37.16 31.04
C GLY A 58 -13.39 -38.27 31.75
N THR A 59 -12.64 -39.08 31.00
CA THR A 59 -11.75 -40.11 31.57
C THR A 59 -10.32 -39.59 31.62
N ARG A 60 -9.59 -39.90 32.70
CA ARG A 60 -8.15 -39.61 32.83
C ARG A 60 -7.39 -40.93 32.89
N SER A 61 -6.38 -41.06 32.04
CA SER A 61 -5.46 -42.21 32.02
C SER A 61 -4.04 -41.71 32.23
N SER A 62 -3.22 -42.46 32.95
CA SER A 62 -1.81 -42.12 33.21
C SER A 62 -0.89 -43.22 32.72
N VAL A 63 0.25 -42.85 32.12
CA VAL A 63 1.31 -43.76 31.73
C VAL A 63 2.65 -43.32 32.31
N PRO A 64 3.47 -44.26 32.82
CA PRO A 64 4.80 -43.92 33.30
C PRO A 64 5.72 -43.58 32.12
N VAL A 65 6.38 -42.43 32.19
CA VAL A 65 7.43 -42.02 31.25
C VAL A 65 8.62 -41.45 32.03
N THR A 66 9.81 -41.54 31.45
CA THR A 66 10.97 -40.82 31.99
C THR A 66 10.80 -39.34 31.65
N ALA A 67 10.76 -38.44 32.63
CA ALA A 67 10.68 -37.00 32.37
C ALA A 67 11.88 -36.27 32.98
N VAL A 68 12.50 -35.37 32.22
CA VAL A 68 13.66 -34.57 32.64
C VAL A 68 13.60 -33.16 32.07
N THR A 69 14.28 -32.23 32.72
CA THR A 69 14.61 -30.93 32.13
C THR A 69 15.82 -31.04 31.20
N PRO A 70 16.04 -30.07 30.27
CA PRO A 70 17.20 -30.09 29.37
C PRO A 70 18.56 -30.17 30.08
N ASP A 71 18.67 -29.63 31.30
CA ASP A 71 19.90 -29.63 32.10
C ASP A 71 20.13 -30.96 32.84
N GLU A 72 19.07 -31.72 33.10
CA GLU A 72 19.13 -33.03 33.76
C GLU A 72 19.31 -34.20 32.78
N PHE A 73 19.12 -33.97 31.48
CA PHE A 73 19.21 -35.04 30.48
C PHE A 73 20.68 -35.41 30.23
N GLU A 74 20.98 -36.69 30.41
CA GLU A 74 22.26 -37.31 30.07
C GLU A 74 22.07 -38.37 28.98
N GLY A 75 23.02 -38.44 28.04
CA GLY A 75 23.05 -39.48 27.00
C GLY A 75 22.91 -38.96 25.58
N THR A 76 22.65 -39.89 24.65
CA THR A 76 22.47 -39.61 23.22
C THR A 76 21.00 -39.69 22.81
N LEU A 77 20.64 -38.88 21.82
CA LEU A 77 19.29 -38.81 21.28
C LEU A 77 19.18 -39.67 20.01
N GLY A 78 18.28 -40.65 20.01
CA GLY A 78 17.97 -41.46 18.82
C GLY A 78 16.88 -40.79 17.97
N ARG A 79 15.63 -41.25 18.12
CA ARG A 79 14.45 -40.67 17.44
C ARG A 79 13.90 -39.52 18.28
N VAL A 80 14.00 -38.29 17.77
CA VAL A 80 13.52 -37.10 18.47
C VAL A 80 12.20 -36.62 17.86
N LEU A 81 11.14 -36.57 18.68
CA LEU A 81 9.90 -35.90 18.35
C LEU A 81 9.98 -34.47 18.91
N LEU A 82 10.19 -33.49 18.04
CA LEU A 82 10.33 -32.09 18.44
C LEU A 82 8.97 -31.40 18.38
N ALA A 83 8.45 -30.94 19.52
CA ALA A 83 7.10 -30.39 19.64
C ALA A 83 7.07 -29.14 20.55
N VAL A 84 8.12 -28.33 20.47
CA VAL A 84 8.20 -27.02 21.15
C VAL A 84 7.37 -25.96 20.41
N LYS A 85 7.23 -24.79 21.01
CA LYS A 85 6.69 -23.59 20.33
C LYS A 85 7.61 -23.18 19.17
N ALA A 86 7.06 -22.68 18.07
CA ALA A 86 7.85 -22.46 16.84
C ALA A 86 9.02 -21.49 17.06
N GLN A 87 8.87 -20.48 17.94
CA GLN A 87 9.97 -19.56 18.29
C GLN A 87 11.12 -20.25 19.02
N ALA A 88 10.84 -21.35 19.71
CA ALA A 88 11.83 -22.10 20.49
C ALA A 88 12.53 -23.19 19.65
N THR A 89 12.13 -23.40 18.38
CA THR A 89 12.73 -24.42 17.50
C THR A 89 14.24 -24.27 17.42
N GLY A 90 14.76 -23.06 17.19
CA GLY A 90 16.21 -22.81 17.09
C GLY A 90 16.97 -23.26 18.35
N THR A 91 16.56 -22.74 19.51
CA THR A 91 17.17 -23.09 20.81
C THR A 91 17.08 -24.58 21.12
N ALA A 92 15.95 -25.21 20.84
CA ALA A 92 15.78 -26.65 21.07
C ALA A 92 16.69 -27.48 20.17
N VAL A 93 16.83 -27.11 18.89
CA VAL A 93 17.69 -27.83 17.95
C VAL A 93 19.18 -27.61 18.27
N ASP A 94 19.58 -26.41 18.69
CA ASP A 94 20.95 -26.15 19.15
C ASP A 94 21.33 -27.04 20.35
N TRP A 95 20.35 -27.38 21.20
CA TRP A 95 20.52 -28.35 22.29
C TRP A 95 20.52 -29.82 21.80
N ILE A 96 19.69 -30.16 20.81
CA ILE A 96 19.59 -31.52 20.23
C ILE A 96 20.83 -31.89 19.41
N ALA A 97 21.31 -31.00 18.55
CA ALA A 97 22.34 -31.28 17.55
C ALA A 97 23.61 -31.94 18.11
N PRO A 98 24.23 -31.45 19.21
CA PRO A 98 25.42 -32.09 19.79
C PRO A 98 25.13 -33.43 20.48
N ARG A 99 23.86 -33.77 20.75
CA ARG A 99 23.44 -34.99 21.45
C ARG A 99 22.88 -36.06 20.51
N LEU A 100 22.62 -35.74 19.25
CA LEU A 100 21.96 -36.63 18.30
C LEU A 100 22.90 -37.76 17.86
N ALA A 101 22.53 -39.01 18.16
CA ALA A 101 23.25 -40.23 17.83
C ALA A 101 23.48 -40.35 16.30
N PRO A 102 24.53 -41.03 15.81
CA PRO A 102 24.86 -41.06 14.38
C PRO A 102 23.71 -41.45 13.43
N ASP A 103 22.83 -42.34 13.88
CA ASP A 103 21.62 -42.80 13.18
C ASP A 103 20.32 -42.10 13.64
N GLY A 104 20.43 -41.21 14.63
CA GLY A 104 19.34 -40.40 15.16
C GLY A 104 18.88 -39.31 14.19
N TYR A 105 17.60 -38.95 14.30
CA TYR A 105 16.93 -37.96 13.46
C TYR A 105 15.85 -37.21 14.24
N VAL A 106 15.46 -36.05 13.71
CA VAL A 106 14.48 -35.15 14.31
C VAL A 106 13.23 -35.09 13.45
N VAL A 107 12.07 -35.31 14.06
CA VAL A 107 10.74 -35.16 13.47
C VAL A 107 10.18 -33.81 13.89
N SER A 108 9.92 -32.95 12.92
CA SER A 108 9.31 -31.63 13.10
C SER A 108 7.80 -31.78 13.31
N LEU A 109 7.31 -31.64 14.55
CA LEU A 109 5.88 -31.73 14.87
C LEU A 109 5.28 -30.36 15.21
N GLN A 110 6.08 -29.29 15.15
CA GLN A 110 5.62 -27.94 15.40
C GLN A 110 4.70 -27.44 14.28
N ASN A 111 3.87 -26.44 14.61
CA ASN A 111 3.13 -25.69 13.59
C ASN A 111 4.05 -24.73 12.82
N GLY A 112 3.68 -24.44 11.57
CA GLY A 112 4.48 -23.61 10.67
C GLY A 112 5.60 -24.40 9.99
N PHE A 113 6.46 -23.69 9.28
CA PHE A 113 7.59 -24.24 8.54
C PHE A 113 8.84 -24.20 9.43
N ASN A 114 9.33 -25.37 9.86
CA ASN A 114 10.43 -25.49 10.83
C ASN A 114 11.58 -26.36 10.32
N GLU A 115 11.33 -27.10 9.24
CA GLU A 115 12.20 -28.14 8.68
C GLU A 115 13.53 -27.55 8.24
N ALA A 116 13.52 -26.37 7.61
CA ALA A 116 14.75 -25.69 7.19
C ALA A 116 15.64 -25.32 8.38
N VAL A 117 15.05 -24.80 9.46
CA VAL A 117 15.78 -24.45 10.70
C VAL A 117 16.41 -25.69 11.33
N ILE A 118 15.67 -26.80 11.35
CA ILE A 118 16.15 -28.09 11.87
C ILE A 118 17.29 -28.61 10.98
N ALA A 119 17.07 -28.68 9.68
CA ALA A 119 18.02 -29.20 8.70
C ALA A 119 19.34 -28.43 8.66
N GLU A 120 19.33 -27.13 8.91
CA GLU A 120 20.55 -26.32 9.01
C GLU A 120 21.50 -26.80 10.12
N ARG A 121 20.96 -27.31 11.25
CA ARG A 121 21.77 -27.77 12.39
C ARG A 121 22.05 -29.28 12.38
N VAL A 122 21.06 -30.11 12.02
CA VAL A 122 21.20 -31.57 12.10
C VAL A 122 21.43 -32.23 10.73
N GLY A 123 21.24 -31.49 9.64
CA GLY A 123 21.33 -31.97 8.26
C GLY A 123 19.98 -32.44 7.70
N ALA A 124 19.76 -32.19 6.40
CA ALA A 124 18.54 -32.60 5.70
C ALA A 124 18.27 -34.11 5.83
N GLY A 125 19.32 -34.94 5.70
CA GLY A 125 19.22 -36.40 5.85
C GLY A 125 18.84 -36.88 7.26
N ARG A 126 18.80 -35.99 8.27
CA ARG A 126 18.40 -36.30 9.66
C ARG A 126 17.16 -35.51 10.10
N THR A 127 16.47 -34.90 9.15
CA THR A 127 15.22 -34.16 9.36
C THR A 127 14.07 -34.93 8.73
N VAL A 128 12.95 -35.00 9.44
CA VAL A 128 11.68 -35.60 8.97
C VAL A 128 10.59 -34.57 9.19
N ALA A 129 9.77 -34.33 8.17
CA ALA A 129 8.68 -33.37 8.21
C ALA A 129 7.39 -34.04 8.69
N ALA A 130 6.56 -33.31 9.42
CA ALA A 130 5.24 -33.77 9.78
C ALA A 130 4.19 -32.67 9.73
N PHE A 131 3.07 -32.98 9.08
CA PHE A 131 1.83 -32.24 9.23
C PHE A 131 1.04 -32.84 10.40
N VAL A 132 0.72 -31.99 11.38
CA VAL A 132 0.08 -32.41 12.63
C VAL A 132 -1.20 -31.62 12.85
N ASN A 133 -2.39 -32.23 12.80
CA ASN A 133 -3.66 -31.57 13.13
C ASN A 133 -4.28 -32.13 14.43
N ILE A 134 -3.59 -31.94 15.55
CA ILE A 134 -3.99 -32.46 16.86
C ILE A 134 -4.69 -31.37 17.69
N PHE A 135 -5.91 -31.67 18.15
CA PHE A 135 -6.70 -30.78 19.00
C PHE A 135 -6.45 -31.04 20.48
N ALA A 136 -5.25 -30.75 20.97
CA ALA A 136 -4.90 -30.95 22.38
C ALA A 136 -4.62 -29.61 23.11
N ASP A 137 -4.67 -29.62 24.44
CA ASP A 137 -4.24 -28.52 25.30
C ASP A 137 -3.61 -29.06 26.59
N VAL A 138 -2.68 -28.33 27.20
CA VAL A 138 -2.20 -28.65 28.56
C VAL A 138 -3.09 -27.91 29.54
N VAL A 139 -3.82 -28.65 30.38
CA VAL A 139 -4.82 -28.07 31.30
C VAL A 139 -4.28 -27.86 32.70
N GLU A 140 -3.28 -28.63 33.10
CA GLU A 140 -2.50 -28.48 34.32
C GLU A 140 -1.16 -29.24 34.15
N PRO A 141 -0.13 -28.97 34.97
CA PRO A 141 1.15 -29.69 34.89
C PRO A 141 0.97 -31.21 34.90
N GLY A 142 1.56 -31.88 33.91
CA GLY A 142 1.49 -33.32 33.68
C GLY A 142 0.21 -33.83 33.01
N VAL A 143 -0.77 -32.96 32.71
CA VAL A 143 -2.09 -33.37 32.19
C VAL A 143 -2.41 -32.71 30.85
N VAL A 144 -2.53 -33.54 29.82
CA VAL A 144 -2.94 -33.14 28.48
C VAL A 144 -4.42 -33.46 28.27
N LEU A 145 -5.21 -32.47 27.89
CA LEU A 145 -6.57 -32.66 27.38
C LEU A 145 -6.49 -33.00 25.89
N ASP A 146 -6.87 -34.21 25.54
CA ASP A 146 -6.88 -34.71 24.17
C ASP A 146 -8.30 -34.62 23.59
N GLY A 147 -8.46 -33.75 22.58
CA GLY A 147 -9.72 -33.50 21.89
C GLY A 147 -10.12 -34.58 20.88
N GLY A 148 -9.30 -35.61 20.65
CA GLY A 148 -9.56 -36.68 19.70
C GLY A 148 -8.54 -36.75 18.57
N ALA A 149 -8.62 -37.84 17.80
CA ALA A 149 -7.72 -38.07 16.67
C ALA A 149 -8.02 -37.10 15.52
N GLY A 150 -6.98 -36.42 15.04
CA GLY A 150 -6.98 -35.66 13.79
C GLY A 150 -5.95 -36.22 12.81
N ALA A 151 -5.76 -35.55 11.68
CA ALA A 151 -4.81 -35.99 10.68
C ALA A 151 -3.35 -35.80 11.13
N LEU A 152 -2.53 -36.83 10.95
CA LEU A 152 -1.08 -36.82 11.18
C LEU A 152 -0.39 -37.42 9.95
N VAL A 153 0.31 -36.60 9.20
CA VAL A 153 0.99 -37.00 7.96
C VAL A 153 2.48 -36.78 8.13
N ILE A 154 3.28 -37.79 7.82
CA ILE A 154 4.73 -37.78 8.00
C ILE A 154 5.40 -38.09 6.67
N GLY A 155 6.41 -37.33 6.32
CA GLY A 155 7.13 -37.49 5.06
C GLY A 155 8.60 -37.15 5.18
N GLU A 156 9.35 -37.55 4.17
CA GLU A 156 10.69 -37.01 3.97
C GLU A 156 10.55 -35.57 3.43
N PRO A 157 11.39 -34.61 3.86
CA PRO A 157 11.37 -33.26 3.33
C PRO A 157 11.69 -33.21 1.82
N ASP A 158 11.35 -32.10 1.19
CA ASP A 158 11.64 -31.75 -0.21
C ASP A 158 11.02 -32.73 -1.23
N GLY A 159 9.87 -33.33 -0.89
CA GLY A 159 9.16 -34.26 -1.77
C GLY A 159 9.89 -35.58 -2.01
N ALA A 160 10.79 -35.97 -1.09
CA ALA A 160 11.53 -37.21 -1.21
C ALA A 160 10.61 -38.43 -0.99
N PRO A 161 10.88 -39.58 -1.64
CA PRO A 161 10.07 -40.77 -1.49
C PRO A 161 10.00 -41.26 -0.03
N VAL A 162 8.85 -41.82 0.35
CA VAL A 162 8.64 -42.40 1.67
C VAL A 162 9.70 -43.46 1.99
N SER A 163 10.55 -43.15 2.98
CA SER A 163 11.65 -44.03 3.40
C SER A 163 11.18 -45.17 4.32
N ALA A 164 12.09 -46.08 4.66
CA ALA A 164 11.83 -47.09 5.69
C ALA A 164 11.61 -46.45 7.07
N ARG A 165 12.41 -45.44 7.45
CA ARG A 165 12.28 -44.77 8.76
C ARG A 165 10.92 -44.07 8.92
N VAL A 166 10.39 -43.47 7.85
CA VAL A 166 9.06 -42.83 7.88
C VAL A 166 7.97 -43.88 8.04
N ARG A 167 8.06 -45.02 7.33
CA ARG A 167 7.09 -46.12 7.49
C ARG A 167 7.09 -46.69 8.90
N ASP A 168 8.26 -46.93 9.47
CA ASP A 168 8.40 -47.45 10.84
C ASP A 168 7.84 -46.44 11.85
N LEU A 169 8.17 -45.15 11.68
CA LEU A 169 7.67 -44.08 12.52
C LEU A 169 6.14 -43.95 12.47
N VAL A 170 5.56 -44.01 11.28
CA VAL A 170 4.11 -43.97 11.09
C VAL A 170 3.45 -45.19 11.74
N ALA A 171 4.01 -46.39 11.58
CA ALA A 171 3.50 -47.60 12.22
C ALA A 171 3.50 -47.49 13.75
N ASP A 172 4.55 -46.90 14.33
CA ASP A 172 4.64 -46.65 15.77
C ASP A 172 3.61 -45.59 16.23
N LEU A 173 3.42 -44.52 15.45
CA LEU A 173 2.48 -43.42 15.77
C LEU A 173 1.01 -43.73 15.50
N GLN A 174 0.70 -44.86 14.85
CA GLN A 174 -0.67 -45.37 14.73
C GLN A 174 -1.29 -45.71 16.10
N SER A 175 -0.48 -45.81 17.17
CA SER A 175 -0.98 -45.96 18.54
C SER A 175 -1.79 -44.77 19.04
N TRP A 176 -1.55 -43.57 18.50
CA TRP A 176 -2.31 -42.37 18.84
C TRP A 176 -3.57 -42.22 17.97
N GLY A 177 -3.44 -42.39 16.65
CA GLY A 177 -4.47 -42.03 15.67
C GLY A 177 -4.09 -42.43 14.23
N PRO A 178 -4.83 -41.97 13.19
CA PRO A 178 -4.63 -42.37 11.80
C PRO A 178 -3.38 -41.69 11.18
N ALA A 179 -2.19 -42.04 11.68
CA ALA A 179 -0.94 -41.58 11.11
C ALA A 179 -0.73 -42.17 9.71
N VAL A 180 -0.32 -41.33 8.75
CA VAL A 180 -0.11 -41.70 7.34
C VAL A 180 1.26 -41.25 6.87
N ALA A 181 1.92 -42.09 6.06
CA ALA A 181 3.14 -41.72 5.37
C ALA A 181 2.81 -41.07 4.01
N SER A 182 3.49 -39.98 3.66
CA SER A 182 3.30 -39.28 2.38
C SER A 182 4.65 -38.88 1.78
N ASP A 183 4.75 -38.91 0.46
CA ASP A 183 5.83 -38.31 -0.33
C ASP A 183 5.54 -36.85 -0.71
N ASN A 184 4.39 -36.31 -0.28
CA ASN A 184 3.97 -34.92 -0.47
C ASN A 184 3.49 -34.31 0.86
N VAL A 185 4.32 -34.37 1.89
CA VAL A 185 3.98 -33.78 3.21
C VAL A 185 3.94 -32.25 3.15
N GLU A 186 4.75 -31.64 2.29
CA GLU A 186 4.75 -30.20 2.02
C GLU A 186 3.40 -29.72 1.50
N GLY A 187 2.73 -30.52 0.66
CA GLY A 187 1.38 -30.24 0.17
C GLY A 187 0.37 -30.00 1.30
N TYR A 188 0.46 -30.80 2.37
CA TYR A 188 -0.36 -30.62 3.57
C TYR A 188 0.08 -29.41 4.39
N LEU A 189 1.38 -29.16 4.55
CA LEU A 189 1.91 -28.00 5.29
C LEU A 189 1.47 -26.67 4.65
N TRP A 190 1.57 -26.56 3.33
CA TRP A 190 1.14 -25.37 2.59
C TRP A 190 -0.39 -25.20 2.58
N ALA A 191 -1.15 -26.28 2.42
CA ALA A 191 -2.60 -26.23 2.56
C ALA A 191 -3.00 -25.77 3.97
N LYS A 192 -2.31 -26.27 5.01
CA LYS A 192 -2.52 -25.86 6.40
C LYS A 192 -2.18 -24.40 6.65
N ALA A 193 -1.13 -23.88 6.02
CA ALA A 193 -0.79 -22.46 6.10
C ALA A 193 -1.94 -21.59 5.54
N GLY A 194 -2.54 -21.99 4.42
CA GLY A 194 -3.73 -21.33 3.86
C GLY A 194 -4.92 -21.33 4.82
N PHE A 195 -5.27 -22.50 5.37
CA PHE A 195 -6.35 -22.60 6.36
C PHE A 195 -6.04 -21.81 7.64
N GLY A 196 -4.81 -21.90 8.13
CA GLY A 196 -4.32 -21.16 9.29
C GLY A 196 -4.43 -19.65 9.12
N ALA A 197 -4.36 -19.14 7.89
CA ALA A 197 -4.48 -17.71 7.62
C ALA A 197 -5.92 -17.24 7.77
N MET A 198 -6.89 -18.06 7.37
CA MET A 198 -8.30 -17.82 7.70
C MET A 198 -8.50 -17.79 9.21
N LEU A 199 -7.96 -18.78 9.94
CA LEU A 199 -8.07 -18.83 11.41
C LEU A 199 -7.41 -17.62 12.09
N ALA A 200 -6.30 -17.12 11.54
CA ALA A 200 -5.65 -15.90 11.99
C ALA A 200 -6.53 -14.67 11.76
N ALA A 201 -7.16 -14.55 10.59
CA ALA A 201 -8.08 -13.46 10.29
C ALA A 201 -9.31 -13.47 11.21
N THR A 202 -9.88 -14.64 11.50
CA THR A 202 -11.02 -14.74 12.43
C THR A 202 -10.68 -14.26 13.85
N ALA A 203 -9.41 -14.27 14.25
CA ALA A 203 -9.00 -13.78 15.56
C ALA A 203 -8.96 -12.24 15.67
N LEU A 204 -9.20 -11.51 14.57
CA LEU A 204 -9.36 -10.06 14.57
C LEU A 204 -10.72 -9.61 15.13
N ALA A 205 -11.69 -10.52 15.25
CA ALA A 205 -13.03 -10.24 15.74
C ALA A 205 -13.46 -11.24 16.82
N ASP A 206 -14.37 -10.79 17.69
CA ASP A 206 -14.88 -11.59 18.78
C ASP A 206 -16.15 -12.37 18.37
N ALA A 207 -16.05 -13.26 17.38
CA ALA A 207 -17.17 -14.08 16.90
C ALA A 207 -16.76 -15.51 16.45
N PRO A 208 -17.70 -16.47 16.34
CA PRO A 208 -17.41 -17.83 15.89
C PRO A 208 -16.71 -17.88 14.52
N MET A 209 -15.67 -18.71 14.40
CA MET A 209 -14.84 -18.82 13.19
C MET A 209 -15.67 -19.16 11.94
N ALA A 210 -16.62 -20.09 12.07
CA ALA A 210 -17.44 -20.52 10.95
C ALA A 210 -18.25 -19.35 10.38
N ASP A 211 -18.81 -18.50 11.25
CA ASP A 211 -19.65 -17.37 10.84
C ASP A 211 -18.81 -16.24 10.23
N LEU A 212 -17.62 -15.97 10.78
CA LEU A 212 -16.70 -14.99 10.21
C LEU A 212 -16.16 -15.43 8.85
N ILE A 213 -15.81 -16.71 8.68
CA ILE A 213 -15.40 -17.25 7.37
C ILE A 213 -16.52 -17.15 6.35
N ASP A 214 -17.76 -17.44 6.75
CA ASP A 214 -18.94 -17.42 5.89
C ASP A 214 -19.32 -16.00 5.43
N ARG A 215 -19.22 -15.00 6.32
CA ARG A 215 -19.52 -13.60 6.00
C ARG A 215 -18.40 -12.89 5.23
N HIS A 216 -17.14 -13.27 5.46
CA HIS A 216 -15.95 -12.63 4.87
C HIS A 216 -15.23 -13.52 3.85
N ARG A 217 -15.99 -14.26 3.03
CA ARG A 217 -15.44 -15.14 1.99
C ARG A 217 -14.42 -14.44 1.07
N PRO A 218 -14.61 -13.16 0.64
CA PRO A 218 -13.60 -12.47 -0.17
C PRO A 218 -12.24 -12.40 0.51
N ALA A 219 -12.17 -11.96 1.77
CA ALA A 219 -10.94 -11.94 2.56
C ALA A 219 -10.33 -13.33 2.69
N MET A 220 -11.13 -14.36 3.00
CA MET A 220 -10.63 -15.73 3.18
C MET A 220 -10.07 -16.32 1.89
N ALA A 221 -10.73 -16.08 0.76
CA ALA A 221 -10.26 -16.49 -0.57
C ALA A 221 -9.01 -15.73 -0.99
N GLY A 222 -8.94 -14.44 -0.69
CA GLY A 222 -7.75 -13.63 -0.94
C GLY A 222 -6.53 -14.11 -0.14
N LEU A 223 -6.70 -14.41 1.15
CA LEU A 223 -5.65 -14.93 2.04
C LEU A 223 -5.10 -16.28 1.57
N THR A 224 -5.99 -17.22 1.26
CA THR A 224 -5.57 -18.52 0.69
C THR A 224 -4.92 -18.34 -0.68
N GLY A 225 -5.48 -17.47 -1.52
CA GLY A 225 -4.92 -17.14 -2.83
C GLY A 225 -3.50 -16.58 -2.77
N GLU A 226 -3.17 -15.74 -1.77
CA GLU A 226 -1.80 -15.24 -1.54
C GLU A 226 -0.83 -16.38 -1.21
N ILE A 227 -1.19 -17.23 -0.25
CA ILE A 227 -0.34 -18.33 0.22
C ILE A 227 -0.18 -19.39 -0.88
N PHE A 228 -1.25 -19.72 -1.58
CA PHE A 228 -1.23 -20.74 -2.63
C PHE A 228 -0.49 -20.27 -3.89
N ALA A 229 -0.47 -18.97 -4.19
CA ALA A 229 0.39 -18.45 -5.25
C ALA A 229 1.88 -18.67 -4.94
N VAL A 230 2.28 -18.62 -3.67
CA VAL A 230 3.65 -18.96 -3.24
C VAL A 230 3.90 -20.47 -3.37
N ALA A 231 2.96 -21.31 -2.92
CA ALA A 231 3.06 -22.76 -3.08
C ALA A 231 3.19 -23.18 -4.55
N ASP A 232 2.36 -22.60 -5.44
CA ASP A 232 2.40 -22.85 -6.88
C ASP A 232 3.75 -22.42 -7.49
N ARG A 233 4.33 -21.29 -7.04
CA ARG A 233 5.67 -20.85 -7.47
C ARG A 233 6.78 -21.79 -7.04
N LEU A 234 6.61 -22.46 -5.90
CA LEU A 234 7.53 -23.48 -5.39
C LEU A 234 7.31 -24.86 -6.02
N GLY A 235 6.27 -25.03 -6.84
CA GLY A 235 5.92 -26.31 -7.44
C GLY A 235 5.28 -27.30 -6.46
N VAL A 236 4.74 -26.81 -5.35
CA VAL A 236 4.09 -27.67 -4.33
C VAL A 236 2.68 -28.03 -4.78
N THR A 237 2.36 -29.32 -4.72
CA THR A 237 1.00 -29.81 -4.96
C THR A 237 0.22 -29.80 -3.65
N LEU A 238 -0.81 -28.94 -3.56
CA LEU A 238 -1.62 -28.80 -2.35
C LEU A 238 -2.49 -30.03 -2.09
N GLU A 239 -2.52 -30.49 -0.84
CA GLU A 239 -3.27 -31.68 -0.43
C GLU A 239 -4.48 -31.31 0.45
N PRO A 240 -5.66 -31.93 0.24
CA PRO A 240 -6.81 -31.73 1.10
C PRO A 240 -6.62 -32.42 2.46
N PHE A 241 -7.22 -31.86 3.50
CA PHE A 241 -7.26 -32.49 4.81
C PHE A 241 -8.54 -32.12 5.54
N ASP A 242 -9.06 -33.05 6.35
CA ASP A 242 -10.34 -32.91 7.04
C ASP A 242 -11.47 -32.43 6.09
N ALA A 243 -12.02 -31.23 6.30
CA ALA A 243 -13.01 -30.60 5.41
C ALA A 243 -12.42 -29.42 4.60
N PHE A 244 -11.11 -29.20 4.65
CA PHE A 244 -10.44 -28.13 3.93
C PHE A 244 -9.95 -28.61 2.57
N GLU A 245 -10.54 -28.06 1.51
CA GLU A 245 -10.18 -28.36 0.13
C GLU A 245 -9.42 -27.16 -0.49
N PRO A 246 -8.10 -27.25 -0.70
CA PRO A 246 -7.30 -26.09 -1.12
C PRO A 246 -7.48 -25.73 -2.60
N LEU A 247 -7.79 -26.70 -3.48
CA LEU A 247 -7.84 -26.47 -4.93
C LEU A 247 -8.92 -25.45 -5.34
N PRO A 248 -10.17 -25.53 -4.85
CA PRO A 248 -11.21 -24.53 -5.14
C PRO A 248 -10.93 -23.14 -4.54
N LEU A 249 -9.99 -23.03 -3.61
CA LEU A 249 -9.62 -21.79 -2.93
C LEU A 249 -8.43 -21.06 -3.60
N ARG A 250 -7.94 -21.57 -4.74
CA ARG A 250 -6.98 -20.84 -5.58
C ARG A 250 -7.63 -19.60 -6.22
N ARG A 251 -6.81 -18.57 -6.49
CA ARG A 251 -7.28 -17.33 -7.14
C ARG A 251 -7.99 -17.58 -8.48
N ALA A 252 -7.46 -18.50 -9.28
CA ALA A 252 -7.98 -18.81 -10.61
C ALA A 252 -9.14 -19.84 -10.61
N ALA A 253 -9.57 -20.34 -9.45
CA ALA A 253 -10.65 -21.30 -9.35
C ALA A 253 -12.02 -20.67 -9.69
N ASP A 254 -12.94 -21.51 -10.15
CA ASP A 254 -14.32 -21.10 -10.43
C ASP A 254 -15.01 -20.59 -9.14
N PRO A 255 -15.74 -19.46 -9.19
CA PRO A 255 -16.43 -18.93 -8.02
C PRO A 255 -17.43 -19.92 -7.38
N ALA A 256 -18.14 -20.73 -8.17
CA ALA A 256 -19.11 -21.68 -7.63
C ALA A 256 -18.42 -22.85 -6.92
N ASP A 257 -17.29 -23.34 -7.46
CA ASP A 257 -16.49 -24.37 -6.79
C ASP A 257 -15.93 -23.86 -5.45
N ARG A 258 -15.46 -22.59 -5.45
CA ARG A 258 -14.97 -21.90 -4.25
C ARG A 258 -16.06 -21.78 -3.19
N ASP A 259 -17.26 -21.34 -3.58
CA ASP A 259 -18.39 -21.23 -2.66
C ASP A 259 -18.81 -22.58 -2.08
N GLY A 260 -18.83 -23.62 -2.90
CA GLY A 260 -19.08 -24.98 -2.44
C GLY A 260 -18.04 -25.47 -1.43
N ALA A 261 -16.76 -25.10 -1.60
CA ALA A 261 -15.71 -25.44 -0.63
C ALA A 261 -15.89 -24.69 0.71
N PHE A 262 -16.27 -23.40 0.67
CA PHE A 262 -16.61 -22.65 1.89
C PHE A 262 -17.83 -23.23 2.61
N ASP A 263 -18.87 -23.65 1.89
CA ASP A 263 -20.06 -24.27 2.48
C ASP A 263 -19.69 -25.55 3.26
N ARG A 264 -18.88 -26.42 2.66
CA ARG A 264 -18.40 -27.66 3.31
C ARG A 264 -17.55 -27.35 4.54
N LEU A 265 -16.60 -26.42 4.41
CA LEU A 265 -15.70 -26.03 5.49
C LEU A 265 -16.47 -25.45 6.69
N THR A 266 -17.37 -24.51 6.44
CA THR A 266 -18.14 -23.85 7.52
C THR A 266 -19.16 -24.80 8.15
N ALA A 267 -19.78 -25.70 7.39
CA ALA A 267 -20.65 -26.73 7.94
C ALA A 267 -19.88 -27.67 8.89
N TRP A 268 -18.67 -28.09 8.49
CA TRP A 268 -17.81 -28.91 9.33
C TRP A 268 -17.35 -28.15 10.59
N LEU A 269 -16.91 -26.89 10.46
CA LEU A 269 -16.48 -26.06 11.59
C LEU A 269 -17.58 -25.90 12.65
N ARG A 270 -18.85 -25.77 12.23
CA ARG A 270 -20.00 -25.68 13.14
C ARG A 270 -20.25 -26.96 13.96
N THR A 271 -19.69 -28.11 13.54
CA THR A 271 -19.77 -29.37 14.31
C THR A 271 -18.65 -29.54 15.33
N GLN A 272 -17.61 -28.69 15.28
CA GLN A 272 -16.47 -28.80 16.17
C GLN A 272 -16.79 -28.25 17.56
N SER A 273 -16.15 -28.81 18.59
CA SER A 273 -16.34 -28.40 19.99
C SER A 273 -15.72 -27.03 20.32
N LYS A 274 -14.85 -26.51 19.45
CA LYS A 274 -14.21 -25.21 19.56
C LYS A 274 -14.67 -24.33 18.41
N ASP A 275 -15.33 -23.22 18.75
CA ASP A 275 -15.85 -22.24 17.80
C ASP A 275 -14.93 -21.02 17.61
N ARG A 276 -13.89 -20.85 18.46
CA ARG A 276 -12.82 -19.85 18.34
C ARG A 276 -11.45 -20.47 18.12
N SER A 277 -10.57 -19.75 17.40
CA SER A 277 -9.22 -20.23 17.09
C SER A 277 -8.31 -20.21 18.31
N GLY A 278 -7.22 -20.99 18.27
CA GLY A 278 -6.17 -20.92 19.29
C GLY A 278 -5.51 -19.55 19.38
N ILE A 279 -5.41 -18.85 18.25
CA ILE A 279 -4.86 -17.48 18.14
C ILE A 279 -5.75 -16.50 18.91
N TRP A 280 -7.07 -16.61 18.73
CA TRP A 280 -8.03 -15.81 19.50
C TRP A 280 -7.89 -16.06 21.01
N ARG A 281 -7.78 -17.33 21.43
CA ARG A 281 -7.60 -17.67 22.85
C ARG A 281 -6.31 -17.09 23.43
N ASP A 282 -5.24 -17.06 22.64
CA ASP A 282 -3.96 -16.48 23.06
C ASP A 282 -4.10 -14.98 23.37
N LEU A 283 -4.86 -14.25 22.56
CA LEU A 283 -5.16 -12.83 22.77
C LEU A 283 -6.19 -12.62 23.90
N ALA A 284 -7.39 -13.18 23.76
CA ALA A 284 -8.55 -12.84 24.58
C ALA A 284 -8.59 -13.54 25.96
N VAL A 285 -8.01 -14.73 26.08
CA VAL A 285 -8.06 -15.54 27.30
C VAL A 285 -6.72 -15.58 28.02
N ARG A 286 -5.64 -15.84 27.28
CA ARG A 286 -4.28 -16.00 27.86
C ARG A 286 -3.49 -14.70 27.94
N ASN A 287 -3.93 -13.65 27.24
CA ASN A 287 -3.27 -12.35 27.15
C ASN A 287 -1.77 -12.46 26.87
N ARG A 288 -1.41 -13.24 25.84
CA ARG A 288 -0.02 -13.49 25.44
C ARG A 288 0.20 -13.20 23.95
N PRO A 289 1.45 -12.93 23.53
CA PRO A 289 1.77 -12.71 22.12
C PRO A 289 1.39 -13.90 21.23
N VAL A 290 1.01 -13.61 19.98
CA VAL A 290 0.61 -14.64 19.01
C VAL A 290 1.80 -15.13 18.19
N GLU A 291 1.82 -16.42 17.87
CA GLU A 291 2.92 -17.04 17.11
C GLU A 291 2.82 -16.83 15.59
N VAL A 292 1.76 -16.16 15.14
CA VAL A 292 1.39 -16.04 13.72
C VAL A 292 2.50 -15.40 12.89
N THR A 293 3.27 -14.49 13.48
CA THR A 293 4.43 -13.87 12.83
C THR A 293 5.51 -14.88 12.46
N THR A 294 5.75 -15.87 13.33
CA THR A 294 6.73 -16.94 13.10
C THR A 294 6.21 -17.94 12.07
N HIS A 295 4.91 -18.28 12.12
CA HIS A 295 4.31 -19.25 11.19
C HIS A 295 4.40 -18.83 9.72
N TYR A 296 4.32 -17.52 9.44
CA TYR A 296 4.31 -16.97 8.07
C TYR A 296 5.63 -16.35 7.63
N ALA A 297 6.69 -16.40 8.44
CA ALA A 297 7.99 -15.84 8.08
C ALA A 297 8.51 -16.39 6.74
N ASP A 298 8.40 -17.70 6.52
CA ASP A 298 8.81 -18.34 5.27
C ASP A 298 7.90 -17.99 4.10
N VAL A 299 6.59 -17.86 4.32
CA VAL A 299 5.65 -17.40 3.28
C VAL A 299 6.06 -16.01 2.79
N PHE A 300 6.36 -15.07 3.69
CA PHE A 300 6.81 -13.73 3.32
C PHE A 300 8.16 -13.76 2.60
N ALA A 301 9.13 -14.52 3.10
CA ALA A 301 10.45 -14.62 2.49
C ALA A 301 10.39 -15.18 1.06
N HIS A 302 9.56 -16.20 0.82
CA HIS A 302 9.34 -16.75 -0.52
C HIS A 302 8.56 -15.80 -1.42
N ALA A 303 7.50 -15.16 -0.91
CA ALA A 303 6.72 -14.19 -1.66
C ALA A 303 7.58 -13.00 -2.11
N ASP A 304 8.36 -12.41 -1.20
CA ASP A 304 9.22 -11.25 -1.47
C ASP A 304 10.29 -11.59 -2.52
N ARG A 305 10.91 -12.78 -2.42
CA ARG A 305 11.88 -13.27 -3.42
C ARG A 305 11.23 -13.49 -4.80
N ALA A 306 9.96 -13.90 -4.82
CA ALA A 306 9.21 -14.20 -6.03
C ALA A 306 8.49 -12.99 -6.64
N GLY A 307 8.52 -11.83 -5.98
CA GLY A 307 7.76 -10.64 -6.35
C GLY A 307 6.24 -10.83 -6.22
N LEU A 308 5.78 -11.70 -5.32
CA LEU A 308 4.36 -11.99 -5.12
C LEU A 308 3.79 -11.10 -4.02
N PRO A 309 2.70 -10.35 -4.27
CA PRO A 309 2.10 -9.49 -3.26
C PRO A 309 1.33 -10.30 -2.21
N THR A 310 1.55 -9.98 -0.93
CA THR A 310 0.82 -10.56 0.22
C THR A 310 0.13 -9.51 1.11
N PRO A 311 -0.64 -8.55 0.55
CA PRO A 311 -1.23 -7.46 1.33
C PRO A 311 -2.20 -7.93 2.41
N LEU A 312 -3.04 -8.95 2.14
CA LEU A 312 -4.02 -9.45 3.11
C LEU A 312 -3.32 -10.14 4.27
N LEU A 313 -2.36 -11.01 3.99
CA LEU A 313 -1.63 -11.73 5.04
C LEU A 313 -0.84 -10.77 5.93
N ARG A 314 -0.23 -9.72 5.35
CA ARG A 314 0.43 -8.66 6.11
C ARG A 314 -0.56 -7.87 6.96
N ALA A 315 -1.71 -7.49 6.41
CA ALA A 315 -2.77 -6.80 7.15
C ALA A 315 -3.32 -7.63 8.33
N VAL A 316 -3.48 -8.95 8.16
CA VAL A 316 -3.86 -9.86 9.25
C VAL A 316 -2.79 -9.87 10.34
N VAL A 317 -1.51 -10.05 9.97
CA VAL A 317 -0.40 -10.10 10.93
C VAL A 317 -0.28 -8.79 11.71
N ASP A 318 -0.35 -7.64 11.03
CA ASP A 318 -0.26 -6.34 11.67
C ASP A 318 -1.49 -6.04 12.53
N GLY A 319 -2.69 -6.45 12.08
CA GLY A 319 -3.91 -6.38 12.86
C GLY A 319 -3.82 -7.18 14.16
N LEU A 320 -3.27 -8.39 14.12
CA LEU A 320 -3.08 -9.22 15.31
C LEU A 320 -2.03 -8.65 16.27
N ARG A 321 -0.91 -8.14 15.76
CA ARG A 321 0.08 -7.42 16.58
C ARG A 321 -0.55 -6.24 17.31
N GLY A 322 -1.41 -5.49 16.63
CA GLY A 322 -2.15 -4.37 17.24
C GLY A 322 -3.13 -4.77 18.34
N LEU A 323 -3.47 -6.06 18.48
CA LEU A 323 -4.35 -6.58 19.52
C LEU A 323 -3.58 -7.20 20.70
N GLU A 324 -2.26 -7.37 20.60
CA GLU A 324 -1.44 -7.89 21.70
C GLU A 324 -1.49 -6.91 22.89
N GLY A 325 -1.97 -7.39 24.05
CA GLY A 325 -2.21 -6.55 25.22
C GLY A 325 -3.43 -5.63 25.13
N ALA A 326 -4.19 -5.68 24.02
CA ALA A 326 -5.40 -4.89 23.79
C ALA A 326 -6.53 -5.69 23.11
N PRO A 327 -6.95 -6.86 23.65
CA PRO A 327 -7.94 -7.74 23.02
C PRO A 327 -9.32 -7.08 22.84
N GLN A 328 -9.65 -6.05 23.62
CA GLN A 328 -10.87 -5.24 23.45
C GLN A 328 -10.96 -4.52 22.10
N GLY A 329 -9.85 -4.42 21.36
CA GLY A 329 -9.82 -3.85 20.01
C GLY A 329 -10.30 -4.79 18.92
N MET A 330 -10.69 -6.03 19.26
CA MET A 330 -11.27 -6.99 18.31
C MET A 330 -12.61 -6.46 17.79
N ALA A 331 -12.76 -6.44 16.46
CA ALA A 331 -13.97 -5.94 15.81
C ALA A 331 -14.10 -6.53 14.40
N GLU A 332 -15.33 -6.82 14.00
CA GLU A 332 -15.65 -7.33 12.65
C GLU A 332 -15.26 -6.34 11.54
N SER A 333 -15.24 -5.03 11.85
CA SER A 333 -14.76 -3.99 10.93
C SER A 333 -13.31 -4.17 10.47
N ARG A 334 -12.49 -4.93 11.21
CA ARG A 334 -11.14 -5.30 10.78
C ARG A 334 -11.16 -6.32 9.65
N LEU A 335 -12.17 -7.19 9.58
CA LEU A 335 -12.37 -8.13 8.49
C LEU A 335 -13.01 -7.43 7.28
N ASP A 336 -13.89 -6.44 7.51
CA ASP A 336 -14.42 -5.60 6.43
C ASP A 336 -13.28 -4.92 5.63
N VAL A 337 -12.21 -4.48 6.31
CA VAL A 337 -11.00 -3.93 5.66
C VAL A 337 -10.33 -4.99 4.77
N LEU A 338 -10.25 -6.24 5.24
CA LEU A 338 -9.67 -7.33 4.46
C LEU A 338 -10.52 -7.67 3.24
N ASP A 339 -11.86 -7.64 3.33
CA ASP A 339 -12.72 -7.84 2.17
C ASP A 339 -12.49 -6.77 1.11
N ARG A 340 -12.37 -5.50 1.52
CA ARG A 340 -12.08 -4.39 0.60
C ARG A 340 -10.73 -4.57 -0.10
N LEU A 341 -9.69 -4.93 0.66
CA LEU A 341 -8.38 -5.26 0.09
C LEU A 341 -8.42 -6.45 -0.88
N ALA A 342 -9.22 -7.47 -0.58
CA ALA A 342 -9.35 -8.66 -1.42
C ALA A 342 -10.09 -8.36 -2.74
N LEU A 343 -11.07 -7.45 -2.71
CA LEU A 343 -11.88 -7.05 -3.87
C LEU A 343 -11.20 -5.98 -4.75
N ALA A 344 -10.22 -5.24 -4.22
CA ALA A 344 -9.58 -4.14 -4.94
C ALA A 344 -9.03 -4.50 -6.34
N PRO A 345 -8.36 -5.66 -6.58
CA PRO A 345 -7.90 -6.03 -7.92
C PRO A 345 -9.05 -6.24 -8.92
N GLU A 346 -10.15 -6.86 -8.49
CA GLU A 346 -11.31 -7.11 -9.33
C GLU A 346 -12.03 -5.80 -9.67
N ARG A 347 -12.19 -4.91 -8.68
CA ARG A 347 -12.75 -3.56 -8.86
C ARG A 347 -11.93 -2.74 -9.87
N ALA A 348 -10.61 -2.70 -9.72
CA ALA A 348 -9.72 -1.99 -10.64
C ALA A 348 -9.81 -2.55 -12.08
N THR A 349 -9.86 -3.88 -12.21
CA THR A 349 -10.03 -4.54 -13.51
C THR A 349 -11.38 -4.20 -14.15
N ALA A 350 -12.47 -4.19 -13.37
CA ALA A 350 -13.80 -3.84 -13.84
C ALA A 350 -13.87 -2.37 -14.31
N VAL A 351 -13.28 -1.44 -13.55
CA VAL A 351 -13.14 -0.03 -13.93
C VAL A 351 -12.38 0.13 -15.24
N GLY A 352 -11.20 -0.50 -15.36
CA GLY A 352 -10.38 -0.43 -16.57
C GLY A 352 -11.12 -0.96 -17.80
N ARG A 353 -11.81 -2.10 -17.66
CA ARG A 353 -12.61 -2.69 -18.74
C ARG A 353 -13.76 -1.77 -19.16
N TRP A 354 -14.52 -1.26 -18.19
CA TRP A 354 -15.65 -0.40 -18.45
C TRP A 354 -15.23 0.88 -19.19
N LEU A 355 -14.13 1.52 -18.77
CA LEU A 355 -13.60 2.70 -19.44
C LEU A 355 -13.09 2.40 -20.85
N ASP A 356 -12.46 1.24 -21.06
CA ASP A 356 -12.02 0.83 -22.40
C ASP A 356 -13.19 0.56 -23.35
N GLU A 357 -14.27 -0.07 -22.86
CA GLU A 357 -15.52 -0.27 -23.61
C GLU A 357 -16.18 1.06 -24.01
N HIS A 358 -16.01 2.11 -23.20
CA HIS A 358 -16.56 3.44 -23.46
C HIS A 358 -15.53 4.44 -24.01
N ARG A 359 -14.37 3.97 -24.48
CA ARG A 359 -13.25 4.84 -24.90
C ARG A 359 -13.63 5.85 -25.98
N GLU A 360 -14.51 5.49 -26.89
CA GLU A 360 -14.92 6.37 -27.99
C GLU A 360 -15.83 7.51 -27.52
N GLU A 361 -16.71 7.27 -26.54
CA GLU A 361 -17.48 8.33 -25.88
C GLU A 361 -16.56 9.27 -25.08
N LEU A 362 -15.55 8.71 -24.42
CA LEU A 362 -14.58 9.47 -23.63
C LEU A 362 -13.75 10.39 -24.54
N VAL A 363 -13.28 9.88 -25.67
CA VAL A 363 -12.59 10.68 -26.70
C VAL A 363 -13.52 11.73 -27.31
N ALA A 364 -14.80 11.41 -27.53
CA ALA A 364 -15.77 12.36 -28.05
C ALA A 364 -16.00 13.53 -27.08
N ASP A 365 -16.06 13.27 -25.77
CA ASP A 365 -16.15 14.33 -24.76
C ASP A 365 -14.93 15.26 -24.79
N LEU A 366 -13.73 14.71 -24.97
CA LEU A 366 -12.53 15.53 -25.14
C LEU A 366 -12.59 16.35 -26.43
N ALA A 367 -13.05 15.76 -27.54
CA ALA A 367 -13.20 16.47 -28.81
C ALA A 367 -14.19 17.63 -28.72
N ASP A 368 -15.35 17.39 -28.10
CA ASP A 368 -16.38 18.41 -27.87
C ASP A 368 -15.83 19.52 -26.97
N TYR A 369 -15.13 19.17 -25.89
CA TYR A 369 -14.55 20.15 -24.98
C TYR A 369 -13.44 20.98 -25.64
N THR A 370 -12.55 20.34 -26.41
CA THR A 370 -11.49 21.04 -27.16
C THR A 370 -12.09 22.00 -28.19
N SER A 371 -13.26 21.70 -28.74
CA SER A 371 -13.95 22.56 -29.71
C SER A 371 -14.55 23.84 -29.10
N VAL A 372 -14.55 23.97 -27.78
CA VAL A 372 -14.97 25.19 -27.07
C VAL A 372 -13.73 25.99 -26.66
N GLY A 373 -13.53 27.18 -27.25
CA GLY A 373 -12.40 28.04 -26.93
C GLY A 373 -12.48 28.56 -25.49
N SER A 374 -11.32 28.71 -24.83
CA SER A 374 -11.21 29.18 -23.45
C SER A 374 -9.87 29.89 -23.21
N ALA A 375 -9.59 30.91 -24.01
CA ALA A 375 -8.37 31.71 -23.86
C ALA A 375 -8.41 32.47 -22.53
N SER A 376 -7.34 32.42 -21.74
CA SER A 376 -7.30 33.06 -20.41
C SER A 376 -7.43 34.59 -20.45
N ASP A 377 -7.19 35.21 -21.61
CA ASP A 377 -7.31 36.65 -21.84
C ASP A 377 -8.63 37.07 -22.53
N ASP A 378 -9.57 36.13 -22.70
CA ASP A 378 -10.89 36.36 -23.33
C ASP A 378 -12.03 35.97 -22.36
N PRO A 379 -12.55 36.92 -21.57
CA PRO A 379 -13.63 36.65 -20.61
C PRO A 379 -14.90 36.08 -21.24
N ASP A 380 -15.26 36.49 -22.47
CA ASP A 380 -16.45 35.98 -23.16
C ASP A 380 -16.27 34.50 -23.54
N ALA A 381 -15.05 34.10 -23.95
CA ALA A 381 -14.72 32.71 -24.21
C ALA A 381 -14.74 31.86 -22.94
N LEU A 382 -14.21 32.38 -21.83
CA LEU A 382 -14.24 31.72 -20.52
C LEU A 382 -15.67 31.49 -20.04
N ASP A 383 -16.54 32.49 -20.13
CA ASP A 383 -17.95 32.38 -19.75
C ASP A 383 -18.69 31.35 -20.60
N ALA A 384 -18.49 31.36 -21.92
CA ALA A 384 -19.08 30.40 -22.83
C ALA A 384 -18.61 28.97 -22.54
N CYS A 385 -17.32 28.80 -22.24
CA CYS A 385 -16.73 27.53 -21.86
C CYS A 385 -17.32 27.00 -20.55
N LEU A 386 -17.46 27.85 -19.52
CA LEU A 386 -18.02 27.46 -18.24
C LEU A 386 -19.49 27.05 -18.35
N VAL A 387 -20.27 27.73 -19.18
CA VAL A 387 -21.66 27.34 -19.49
C VAL A 387 -21.71 25.96 -20.14
N TRP A 388 -20.84 25.70 -21.11
CA TRP A 388 -20.75 24.39 -21.76
C TRP A 388 -20.33 23.29 -20.77
N LEU A 389 -19.34 23.56 -19.92
CA LEU A 389 -18.87 22.63 -18.88
C LEU A 389 -20.00 22.26 -17.93
N ARG A 390 -20.80 23.23 -17.48
CA ARG A 390 -21.96 22.97 -16.60
C ARG A 390 -22.98 22.04 -17.25
N ASP A 391 -23.35 22.28 -18.50
CA ASP A 391 -24.26 21.39 -19.25
C ASP A 391 -23.68 19.99 -19.43
N TRP A 392 -22.40 19.90 -19.81
CA TRP A 392 -21.73 18.62 -19.99
C TRP A 392 -21.64 17.83 -18.68
N LEU A 393 -21.33 18.49 -17.56
CA LEU A 393 -21.32 17.88 -16.24
C LEU A 393 -22.71 17.37 -15.83
N ASP A 394 -23.78 18.13 -16.09
CA ASP A 394 -25.16 17.69 -15.84
C ASP A 394 -25.50 16.44 -16.67
N ARG A 395 -25.07 16.38 -17.94
CA ARG A 395 -25.28 15.21 -18.81
C ARG A 395 -24.48 13.98 -18.39
N ARG A 396 -23.27 14.14 -17.83
CA ARG A 396 -22.36 13.02 -17.52
C ARG A 396 -22.46 12.53 -16.07
N LEU A 397 -22.67 13.42 -15.12
CA LEU A 397 -22.72 13.09 -13.69
C LEU A 397 -24.10 13.28 -13.06
N GLY A 398 -25.02 13.94 -13.76
CA GLY A 398 -26.30 14.37 -13.19
C GLY A 398 -26.15 15.60 -12.29
N ALA A 399 -27.25 15.95 -11.60
CA ALA A 399 -27.28 17.10 -10.71
C ALA A 399 -26.34 16.91 -9.50
N PRO A 400 -25.54 17.92 -9.13
CA PRO A 400 -24.77 17.90 -7.89
C PRO A 400 -25.70 18.09 -6.67
N ASP A 401 -25.20 17.77 -5.48
CA ASP A 401 -25.90 18.04 -4.21
C ASP A 401 -25.89 19.55 -3.88
N ALA A 402 -24.79 20.21 -4.24
CA ALA A 402 -24.66 21.67 -4.20
C ALA A 402 -23.81 22.19 -5.34
N GLU A 403 -24.14 23.37 -5.84
CA GLU A 403 -23.37 24.14 -6.83
C GLU A 403 -23.19 25.57 -6.33
N GLU A 404 -22.00 26.12 -6.54
CA GLU A 404 -21.66 27.51 -6.29
C GLU A 404 -20.86 28.07 -7.46
N ILE A 405 -21.18 29.30 -7.87
CA ILE A 405 -20.40 30.06 -8.86
C ILE A 405 -19.86 31.30 -8.15
N LEU A 406 -18.54 31.49 -8.20
CA LEU A 406 -17.86 32.64 -7.62
C LEU A 406 -17.47 33.60 -8.74
N PRO A 407 -18.11 34.79 -8.84
CA PRO A 407 -17.87 35.69 -9.96
C PRO A 407 -16.46 36.26 -10.00
N ARG A 408 -15.82 36.30 -11.17
CA ARG A 408 -14.48 36.86 -11.42
C ARG A 408 -14.44 37.61 -12.75
N ALA A 409 -14.83 38.89 -12.71
CA ALA A 409 -15.09 39.73 -13.88
C ALA A 409 -13.99 39.80 -14.96
N GLU A 410 -12.73 39.50 -14.64
CA GLU A 410 -11.59 39.61 -15.57
C GLU A 410 -10.81 38.28 -15.73
N ALA A 411 -11.27 37.19 -15.11
CA ALA A 411 -10.46 35.99 -14.90
C ALA A 411 -11.27 34.67 -15.02
N GLY A 412 -12.52 34.76 -15.51
CA GLY A 412 -13.43 33.63 -15.60
C GLY A 412 -14.00 33.19 -14.25
N ASP A 413 -15.31 33.04 -14.19
CA ASP A 413 -15.98 32.60 -12.96
C ASP A 413 -15.48 31.23 -12.49
N ILE A 414 -15.46 31.03 -11.16
CA ILE A 414 -15.06 29.75 -10.56
C ILE A 414 -16.31 28.91 -10.33
N LEU A 415 -16.32 27.68 -10.82
CA LEU A 415 -17.40 26.72 -10.57
C LEU A 415 -16.98 25.73 -9.48
N VAL A 416 -17.82 25.57 -8.47
CA VAL A 416 -17.67 24.56 -7.42
C VAL A 416 -18.91 23.67 -7.40
N ARG A 417 -18.74 22.37 -7.66
CA ARG A 417 -19.82 21.36 -7.61
C ARG A 417 -19.49 20.27 -6.61
N ARG A 418 -20.45 19.93 -5.75
CA ARG A 418 -20.27 18.95 -4.68
C ARG A 418 -21.12 17.71 -4.94
N TYR A 419 -20.46 16.55 -4.95
CA TYR A 419 -21.07 15.25 -5.16
C TYR A 419 -20.97 14.42 -3.86
N PRO A 420 -22.06 13.78 -3.41
CA PRO A 420 -22.07 13.06 -2.14
C PRO A 420 -21.26 11.76 -2.26
N ALA A 421 -20.83 11.21 -1.13
CA ALA A 421 -20.23 9.88 -1.10
C ALA A 421 -21.25 8.80 -1.55
N ARG A 422 -20.75 7.69 -2.10
CA ARG A 422 -21.55 6.50 -2.39
C ARG A 422 -20.89 5.28 -1.78
N ASP A 423 -21.62 4.59 -0.91
CA ASP A 423 -21.17 3.35 -0.24
C ASP A 423 -19.76 3.41 0.35
N ALA A 424 -19.32 4.62 0.77
CA ALA A 424 -18.01 4.83 1.35
C ALA A 424 -17.99 4.35 2.80
N ALA A 425 -16.98 3.55 3.14
CA ALA A 425 -16.77 3.01 4.48
C ALA A 425 -15.80 3.88 5.32
N SER A 426 -15.12 4.85 4.69
CA SER A 426 -14.19 5.75 5.35
C SER A 426 -14.84 6.51 6.50
N ALA A 427 -14.12 6.61 7.63
CA ALA A 427 -14.53 7.43 8.76
C ALA A 427 -14.35 8.94 8.51
N ASP A 428 -13.45 9.32 7.59
CA ASP A 428 -13.23 10.71 7.22
C ASP A 428 -14.20 11.11 6.11
N THR A 429 -15.27 11.82 6.49
CA THR A 429 -16.36 12.22 5.60
C THR A 429 -16.06 13.50 4.81
N ARG A 430 -14.89 14.13 5.01
CA ARG A 430 -14.49 15.32 4.24
C ARG A 430 -14.32 14.96 2.76
N PRO A 431 -14.68 15.85 1.83
CA PRO A 431 -14.61 15.55 0.41
C PRO A 431 -13.16 15.45 -0.08
N VAL A 432 -12.98 14.74 -1.19
CA VAL A 432 -11.79 14.85 -2.04
C VAL A 432 -11.99 16.02 -3.00
N LEU A 433 -11.06 16.98 -3.01
CA LEU A 433 -11.08 18.08 -3.96
C LEU A 433 -10.52 17.61 -5.31
N LEU A 434 -11.33 17.62 -6.36
CA LEU A 434 -10.94 17.42 -7.74
C LEU A 434 -10.71 18.80 -8.36
N LEU A 435 -9.45 19.19 -8.48
CA LEU A 435 -9.05 20.54 -8.91
C LEU A 435 -8.56 20.52 -10.36
N GLY A 436 -9.06 21.47 -11.15
CA GLY A 436 -8.58 21.70 -12.51
C GLY A 436 -8.95 23.09 -13.01
N HIS A 437 -8.27 23.53 -14.06
CA HIS A 437 -8.57 24.80 -14.71
C HIS A 437 -9.17 24.58 -16.10
N TYR A 438 -10.01 25.51 -16.55
CA TYR A 438 -10.67 25.42 -17.86
C TYR A 438 -10.13 26.43 -18.88
N ASP A 439 -9.34 27.40 -18.44
CA ASP A 439 -8.64 28.32 -19.32
C ASP A 439 -7.41 27.66 -19.97
N THR A 440 -6.93 28.28 -21.04
CA THR A 440 -5.77 27.83 -21.81
C THR A 440 -4.97 29.04 -22.28
N VAL A 441 -3.65 28.87 -22.49
CA VAL A 441 -2.79 29.89 -23.09
C VAL A 441 -3.11 30.26 -24.55
N TRP A 442 -4.03 29.53 -25.19
CA TRP A 442 -4.23 29.60 -26.64
C TRP A 442 -5.16 30.77 -27.02
N PRO A 443 -4.70 31.74 -27.84
CA PRO A 443 -5.52 32.88 -28.20
C PRO A 443 -6.81 32.49 -28.95
N THR A 444 -7.85 33.30 -28.79
CA THR A 444 -9.11 33.16 -29.53
C THR A 444 -8.85 33.10 -31.05
N GLY A 445 -9.52 32.17 -31.72
CA GLY A 445 -9.32 31.86 -33.16
C GLY A 445 -8.30 30.76 -33.43
N THR A 446 -7.57 30.23 -32.43
CA THR A 446 -6.61 29.13 -32.62
C THR A 446 -7.25 27.89 -33.26
N LEU A 447 -8.50 27.58 -32.90
CA LEU A 447 -9.25 26.42 -33.38
C LEU A 447 -9.47 26.40 -34.91
N ASP A 448 -9.47 27.57 -35.57
CA ASP A 448 -9.67 27.66 -37.03
C ASP A 448 -8.53 26.98 -37.82
N THR A 449 -7.36 26.86 -37.21
CA THR A 449 -6.14 26.34 -37.84
C THR A 449 -5.60 25.08 -37.18
N TRP A 450 -6.04 24.80 -35.95
CA TRP A 450 -5.63 23.64 -35.18
C TRP A 450 -6.82 23.16 -34.34
N PRO A 451 -7.81 22.52 -34.98
CA PRO A 451 -8.92 21.90 -34.27
C PRO A 451 -8.45 20.64 -33.54
N PHE A 452 -9.36 20.01 -32.80
CA PHE A 452 -9.14 18.65 -32.31
C PHE A 452 -8.89 17.70 -33.49
N GLU A 453 -7.78 16.96 -33.44
CA GLU A 453 -7.44 15.92 -34.40
C GLU A 453 -6.98 14.66 -33.68
N ARG A 454 -7.46 13.51 -34.15
CA ARG A 454 -7.03 12.18 -33.70
C ARG A 454 -6.42 11.42 -34.86
N ASP A 455 -5.21 10.93 -34.66
CA ASP A 455 -4.52 9.99 -35.54
C ASP A 455 -4.15 8.73 -34.75
N GLY A 456 -4.97 7.69 -34.91
CA GLY A 456 -4.85 6.45 -34.15
C GLY A 456 -4.97 6.68 -32.64
N ASP A 457 -3.89 6.42 -31.91
CA ASP A 457 -3.79 6.63 -30.46
C ASP A 457 -3.45 8.07 -30.10
N ARG A 458 -2.87 8.86 -31.01
CA ARG A 458 -2.44 10.24 -30.72
C ARG A 458 -3.59 11.22 -30.93
N ILE A 459 -3.75 12.14 -29.98
CA ILE A 459 -4.70 13.26 -30.02
C ILE A 459 -3.93 14.57 -29.95
N THR A 460 -4.29 15.55 -30.76
CA THR A 460 -3.72 16.91 -30.74
C THR A 460 -4.81 17.96 -30.85
N GLY A 461 -4.57 19.14 -30.30
CA GLY A 461 -5.49 20.27 -30.27
C GLY A 461 -5.14 21.20 -29.11
N PRO A 462 -5.63 22.44 -29.10
CA PRO A 462 -5.31 23.40 -28.06
C PRO A 462 -5.90 22.96 -26.71
N GLY A 463 -5.02 22.83 -25.70
CA GLY A 463 -5.39 22.49 -24.33
C GLY A 463 -5.73 21.02 -24.10
N VAL A 464 -5.59 20.14 -25.10
CA VAL A 464 -5.87 18.70 -24.94
C VAL A 464 -4.99 18.07 -23.87
N PHE A 465 -3.75 18.52 -23.72
CA PHE A 465 -2.81 18.06 -22.70
C PHE A 465 -2.91 18.92 -21.45
N ASP A 466 -3.05 20.24 -21.61
CA ASP A 466 -3.03 21.23 -20.51
C ASP A 466 -4.29 22.10 -20.47
N MET A 467 -5.31 21.76 -19.68
CA MET A 467 -5.47 20.46 -19.01
C MET A 467 -6.82 19.78 -19.31
N LYS A 468 -7.42 20.05 -20.48
CA LYS A 468 -8.78 19.59 -20.81
C LYS A 468 -8.98 18.08 -20.68
N ALA A 469 -8.02 17.26 -21.12
CA ALA A 469 -8.09 15.81 -20.93
C ALA A 469 -8.12 15.39 -19.45
N GLY A 470 -7.41 16.11 -18.57
CA GLY A 470 -7.44 15.91 -17.13
C GLY A 470 -8.83 16.07 -16.54
N LEU A 471 -9.57 17.12 -16.93
CA LEU A 471 -10.94 17.34 -16.48
C LEU A 471 -11.87 16.23 -16.98
N VAL A 472 -11.73 15.82 -18.24
CA VAL A 472 -12.48 14.68 -18.80
C VAL A 472 -12.21 13.42 -17.98
N GLN A 473 -10.95 13.12 -17.66
CA GLN A 473 -10.58 11.97 -16.82
C GLN A 473 -11.20 12.02 -15.43
N ALA A 474 -11.23 13.18 -14.78
CA ALA A 474 -11.84 13.35 -13.46
C ALA A 474 -13.33 12.97 -13.47
N VAL A 475 -14.06 13.47 -14.46
CA VAL A 475 -15.50 13.22 -14.63
C VAL A 475 -15.75 11.75 -14.98
N TRP A 476 -14.96 11.19 -15.88
CA TRP A 476 -15.09 9.79 -16.28
C TRP A 476 -14.71 8.81 -15.18
N ALA A 477 -13.80 9.17 -14.29
CA ALA A 477 -13.50 8.39 -13.10
C ALA A 477 -14.72 8.27 -12.17
N LEU A 478 -15.40 9.39 -11.88
CA LEU A 478 -16.64 9.38 -11.10
C LEU A 478 -17.75 8.60 -11.81
N ARG A 479 -17.90 8.80 -13.13
CA ARG A 479 -18.90 8.10 -13.94
C ARG A 479 -18.70 6.58 -13.92
N ALA A 480 -17.46 6.10 -14.04
CA ALA A 480 -17.15 4.67 -14.02
C ALA A 480 -17.50 4.02 -12.68
N LEU A 481 -17.16 4.68 -11.56
CA LEU A 481 -17.50 4.20 -10.22
C LEU A 481 -19.02 4.15 -10.03
N ASP A 482 -19.75 5.22 -10.40
CA ASP A 482 -21.21 5.27 -10.30
C ASP A 482 -21.90 4.23 -11.18
N ALA A 483 -21.42 4.03 -12.41
CA ALA A 483 -22.00 3.07 -13.36
C ALA A 483 -21.80 1.60 -12.93
N LEU A 484 -20.67 1.31 -12.26
CA LEU A 484 -20.36 -0.02 -11.73
C LEU A 484 -20.91 -0.27 -10.32
N GLY A 485 -21.52 0.75 -9.69
CA GLY A 485 -21.98 0.66 -8.30
C GLY A 485 -20.83 0.47 -7.31
N LEU A 486 -19.66 1.04 -7.60
CA LEU A 486 -18.47 0.93 -6.76
C LEU A 486 -18.40 2.08 -5.74
N PRO A 487 -17.82 1.85 -4.55
CA PRO A 487 -17.65 2.88 -3.53
C PRO A 487 -16.84 4.07 -4.03
N ARG A 488 -17.24 5.28 -3.62
CA ARG A 488 -16.44 6.50 -3.80
C ARG A 488 -16.69 7.53 -2.69
N PRO A 489 -15.68 8.34 -2.31
CA PRO A 489 -15.85 9.39 -1.31
C PRO A 489 -16.74 10.53 -1.84
N ALA A 490 -17.13 11.43 -0.94
CA ALA A 490 -17.65 12.73 -1.35
C ALA A 490 -16.56 13.46 -2.15
N CYS A 491 -16.96 14.16 -3.21
CA CYS A 491 -16.02 14.86 -4.08
C CYS A 491 -16.49 16.29 -4.31
N THR A 492 -15.59 17.27 -4.18
CA THR A 492 -15.81 18.62 -4.68
C THR A 492 -15.05 18.77 -6.00
N LEU A 493 -15.74 19.04 -7.10
CA LEU A 493 -15.11 19.46 -8.35
C LEU A 493 -15.02 20.99 -8.37
N MET A 494 -13.81 21.52 -8.47
CA MET A 494 -13.54 22.96 -8.53
C MET A 494 -12.82 23.32 -9.82
N LEU A 495 -13.41 24.23 -10.59
CA LEU A 495 -12.89 24.70 -11.88
C LEU A 495 -12.65 26.22 -11.87
N ASN A 496 -11.43 26.67 -12.15
CA ASN A 496 -11.06 28.10 -12.31
C ASN A 496 -10.62 28.43 -13.74
N GLY A 497 -10.72 29.71 -14.11
CA GLY A 497 -10.44 30.21 -15.47
C GLY A 497 -9.19 31.09 -15.57
N ASP A 498 -8.28 31.01 -14.61
CA ASP A 498 -7.13 31.93 -14.52
C ASP A 498 -5.79 31.25 -14.19
N GLU A 499 -5.68 29.93 -14.29
CA GLU A 499 -4.45 29.22 -13.91
C GLU A 499 -3.26 29.71 -14.71
N GLU A 500 -3.44 29.82 -16.02
CA GLU A 500 -2.39 30.14 -16.99
C GLU A 500 -1.89 31.59 -16.85
N THR A 501 -2.63 32.42 -16.11
CA THR A 501 -2.26 33.81 -15.77
C THR A 501 -1.75 33.95 -14.33
N GLY A 502 -1.69 32.85 -13.59
CA GLY A 502 -1.18 32.82 -12.23
C GLY A 502 -2.25 32.81 -11.15
N SER A 503 -3.48 32.38 -11.40
CA SER A 503 -4.51 32.08 -10.39
C SER A 503 -4.73 33.19 -9.34
N LEU A 504 -4.47 34.44 -9.69
CA LEU A 504 -4.48 35.53 -8.72
C LEU A 504 -5.91 35.79 -8.23
N ALA A 505 -6.91 35.50 -9.06
CA ALA A 505 -8.32 35.70 -8.75
C ALA A 505 -8.94 34.46 -8.07
N SER A 506 -8.37 33.27 -8.28
CA SER A 506 -8.87 32.00 -7.74
C SER A 506 -8.14 31.45 -6.52
N SER A 507 -6.86 31.80 -6.30
CA SER A 507 -6.01 31.22 -5.25
C SER A 507 -6.64 31.23 -3.85
N GLY A 508 -7.31 32.32 -3.46
CA GLY A 508 -8.03 32.41 -2.19
C GLY A 508 -9.15 31.38 -2.07
N ALA A 509 -9.98 31.25 -3.10
CA ALA A 509 -11.07 30.27 -3.15
C ALA A 509 -10.53 28.82 -3.16
N ILE A 510 -9.42 28.59 -3.86
CA ILE A 510 -8.75 27.27 -3.92
C ILE A 510 -8.31 26.85 -2.52
N VAL A 511 -7.67 27.77 -1.78
CA VAL A 511 -7.23 27.52 -0.41
C VAL A 511 -8.40 27.28 0.54
N ASP A 512 -9.50 28.03 0.38
CA ASP A 512 -10.68 27.88 1.24
C ASP A 512 -11.38 26.53 1.04
N GLU A 513 -11.57 26.08 -0.21
CA GLU A 513 -12.15 24.76 -0.49
C GLU A 513 -11.19 23.63 -0.09
N ALA A 514 -9.88 23.81 -0.31
CA ALA A 514 -8.87 22.85 0.09
C ALA A 514 -8.89 22.59 1.61
N ARG A 515 -9.02 23.62 2.44
CA ARG A 515 -9.07 23.49 3.90
C ARG A 515 -10.26 22.66 4.40
N GLY A 516 -11.37 22.66 3.66
CA GLY A 516 -12.53 21.82 3.93
C GLY A 516 -12.37 20.36 3.48
N SER A 517 -11.34 20.08 2.68
CA SER A 517 -11.15 18.80 2.01
C SER A 517 -10.21 17.86 2.76
N ARG A 518 -10.35 16.56 2.53
CA ARG A 518 -9.42 15.53 3.05
C ARG A 518 -8.05 15.63 2.37
N LEU A 519 -8.08 15.80 1.05
CA LEU A 519 -6.93 15.94 0.15
C LEU A 519 -7.40 16.56 -1.17
N ALA A 520 -6.47 16.96 -2.03
CA ALA A 520 -6.76 17.35 -3.41
C ALA A 520 -6.09 16.43 -4.44
N MET A 521 -6.82 16.15 -5.52
CA MET A 521 -6.33 15.55 -6.75
C MET A 521 -6.33 16.65 -7.82
N VAL A 522 -5.15 17.00 -8.31
CA VAL A 522 -4.97 18.04 -9.34
C VAL A 522 -4.77 17.35 -10.68
N PHE A 523 -5.70 17.58 -11.61
CA PHE A 523 -5.78 16.86 -12.88
C PHE A 523 -4.89 17.43 -13.99
N GLU A 524 -3.89 18.20 -13.59
CA GLU A 524 -2.76 18.58 -14.41
C GLU A 524 -2.14 17.39 -15.13
N ALA A 525 -1.53 17.66 -16.29
CA ALA A 525 -0.80 16.66 -17.04
C ALA A 525 0.32 16.00 -16.22
N ALA A 526 0.59 14.73 -16.50
CA ALA A 526 1.71 14.00 -15.91
C ALA A 526 3.06 14.52 -16.40
N ALA A 527 4.11 14.36 -15.59
CA ALA A 527 5.49 14.69 -15.98
C ALA A 527 6.17 13.43 -16.53
N ASP A 528 6.22 13.25 -17.85
CA ASP A 528 6.72 12.03 -18.50
C ASP A 528 6.06 10.75 -17.95
N GLY A 529 4.77 10.83 -17.62
CA GLY A 529 4.02 9.73 -17.00
C GLY A 529 4.16 9.62 -15.48
N ALA A 530 4.99 10.42 -14.82
CA ALA A 530 5.05 10.49 -13.37
C ALA A 530 3.98 11.43 -12.78
N VAL A 531 3.50 11.11 -11.57
CA VAL A 531 2.78 12.07 -10.73
C VAL A 531 3.77 13.07 -10.11
N LYS A 532 3.30 14.28 -9.86
CA LYS A 532 4.13 15.38 -9.35
C LYS A 532 3.99 15.42 -7.83
N THR A 533 5.09 15.13 -7.14
CA THR A 533 5.14 15.15 -5.66
C THR A 533 5.82 16.39 -5.10
N ALA A 534 6.39 17.22 -5.99
CA ALA A 534 6.95 18.51 -5.64
C ALA A 534 6.93 19.45 -6.85
N ARG A 535 6.70 20.73 -6.60
CA ARG A 535 6.78 21.82 -7.57
C ARG A 535 7.49 23.01 -6.97
N LYS A 536 8.30 23.70 -7.77
CA LYS A 536 8.95 24.94 -7.33
C LYS A 536 7.92 26.05 -7.09
N GLY A 537 8.18 26.87 -6.07
CA GLY A 537 7.52 28.17 -5.94
C GLY A 537 8.07 29.16 -6.97
N VAL A 538 7.28 30.17 -7.33
CA VAL A 538 7.60 31.17 -8.35
C VAL A 538 7.40 32.57 -7.78
N GLY A 539 8.45 33.37 -7.84
CA GLY A 539 8.44 34.78 -7.49
C GLY A 539 8.79 35.65 -8.69
N LEU A 540 8.00 36.70 -8.90
CA LEU A 540 8.18 37.65 -9.98
C LEU A 540 8.46 39.02 -9.37
N PHE A 541 9.67 39.53 -9.58
CA PHE A 541 10.13 40.78 -8.96
C PHE A 541 10.60 41.80 -10.00
N THR A 542 10.41 43.08 -9.70
CA THR A 542 10.96 44.19 -10.47
C THR A 542 11.89 45.01 -9.59
N LEU A 543 13.16 45.05 -9.96
CA LEU A 543 14.20 45.87 -9.34
C LEU A 543 14.32 47.18 -10.12
N THR A 544 14.08 48.30 -9.45
CA THR A 544 14.22 49.65 -9.98
C THR A 544 15.37 50.36 -9.28
N VAL A 545 16.25 50.96 -10.06
CA VAL A 545 17.30 51.85 -9.57
C VAL A 545 17.07 53.26 -10.09
N THR A 546 17.10 54.23 -9.18
CA THR A 546 17.04 55.66 -9.47
C THR A 546 18.39 56.29 -9.11
N GLY A 547 19.02 56.94 -10.09
CA GLY A 547 20.26 57.69 -9.94
C GLY A 547 20.07 59.17 -10.22
N SER A 548 21.13 59.84 -10.68
CA SER A 548 21.10 61.24 -11.10
C SER A 548 21.82 61.45 -12.42
N GLU A 549 21.17 62.17 -13.33
CA GLU A 549 21.70 62.46 -14.65
C GLU A 549 22.79 63.54 -14.59
N ALA A 550 23.82 63.39 -15.41
CA ALA A 550 24.86 64.38 -15.63
C ALA A 550 25.47 64.21 -17.03
N HIS A 551 26.08 65.25 -17.58
CA HIS A 551 26.76 65.15 -18.86
C HIS A 551 28.07 64.36 -18.71
N ALA A 552 28.16 63.20 -19.36
CA ALA A 552 29.24 62.23 -19.14
C ALA A 552 30.65 62.79 -19.43
N GLY A 553 30.77 63.81 -20.29
CA GLY A 553 32.05 64.44 -20.63
C GLY A 553 32.34 65.80 -19.99
N LEU A 554 31.31 66.49 -19.47
CA LEU A 554 31.48 67.86 -18.93
C LEU A 554 31.54 67.82 -17.39
N ASP A 555 30.70 66.99 -16.78
CA ASP A 555 30.59 66.84 -15.33
C ASP A 555 30.57 65.35 -14.93
N PRO A 556 31.65 64.59 -15.22
CA PRO A 556 31.67 63.13 -15.11
C PRO A 556 31.42 62.59 -13.69
N THR A 557 31.62 63.41 -12.65
CA THR A 557 31.44 63.02 -11.24
C THR A 557 30.15 63.54 -10.61
N ALA A 558 29.40 64.41 -11.29
CA ALA A 558 28.21 65.06 -10.74
C ALA A 558 26.97 64.13 -10.71
N GLY A 559 26.93 63.14 -11.59
CA GLY A 559 25.86 62.15 -11.67
C GLY A 559 26.14 60.88 -10.85
N ALA A 560 25.10 60.06 -10.70
CA ALA A 560 25.15 58.72 -10.13
C ALA A 560 24.43 57.77 -11.09
N SER A 561 25.16 56.80 -11.65
CA SER A 561 24.65 55.95 -12.74
C SER A 561 23.74 54.85 -12.20
N ALA A 562 22.46 54.92 -12.54
CA ALA A 562 21.49 53.88 -12.22
C ALA A 562 21.80 52.56 -12.94
N VAL A 563 22.43 52.61 -14.12
CA VAL A 563 22.84 51.41 -14.88
C VAL A 563 23.99 50.69 -14.18
N ASP A 564 25.00 51.42 -13.69
CA ASP A 564 26.13 50.82 -12.98
C ASP A 564 25.69 50.19 -11.66
N GLU A 565 24.85 50.91 -10.92
CA GLU A 565 24.24 50.40 -9.68
C GLU A 565 23.36 49.17 -9.95
N LEU A 566 22.51 49.19 -10.99
CA LEU A 566 21.70 48.02 -11.37
C LEU A 566 22.59 46.81 -11.71
N ALA A 567 23.72 47.03 -12.40
CA ALA A 567 24.68 45.96 -12.69
C ALA A 567 25.28 45.37 -11.41
N HIS A 568 25.63 46.18 -10.41
CA HIS A 568 26.07 45.69 -9.10
C HIS A 568 25.01 44.83 -8.41
N GLN A 569 23.75 45.26 -8.43
CA GLN A 569 22.66 44.50 -7.82
C GLN A 569 22.38 43.19 -8.57
N ILE A 570 22.39 43.20 -9.91
CA ILE A 570 22.22 41.98 -10.72
C ILE A 570 23.31 40.95 -10.39
N LEU A 571 24.58 41.38 -10.26
CA LEU A 571 25.67 40.47 -9.90
C LEU A 571 25.51 39.91 -8.48
N ARG A 572 25.08 40.75 -7.52
CA ARG A 572 24.78 40.31 -6.15
C ARG A 572 23.66 39.27 -6.14
N LEU A 573 22.57 39.52 -6.86
CA LEU A 573 21.42 38.61 -6.98
C LEU A 573 21.77 37.32 -7.73
N GLY A 574 22.68 37.39 -8.70
CA GLY A 574 23.23 36.22 -9.38
C GLY A 574 23.90 35.24 -8.42
N GLY A 575 24.49 35.75 -7.33
CA GLY A 575 25.06 34.93 -6.24
C GLY A 575 24.02 34.17 -5.40
N LEU A 576 22.72 34.43 -5.56
CA LEU A 576 21.66 33.68 -4.87
C LEU A 576 21.29 32.38 -5.57
N ARG A 577 21.72 32.19 -6.83
CA ARG A 577 21.49 30.96 -7.59
C ARG A 577 22.17 29.78 -6.90
N ASP A 578 21.40 28.75 -6.63
CA ASP A 578 21.91 27.50 -6.09
C ASP A 578 21.09 26.35 -6.67
N HIS A 579 21.55 25.82 -7.80
CA HIS A 579 20.84 24.74 -8.47
C HIS A 579 20.78 23.46 -7.64
N ALA A 580 21.76 23.23 -6.75
CA ALA A 580 21.80 22.06 -5.87
C ALA A 580 20.76 22.19 -4.74
N ALA A 581 20.60 23.39 -4.18
CA ALA A 581 19.51 23.70 -3.25
C ALA A 581 18.14 23.91 -3.94
N GLY A 582 18.11 23.92 -5.28
CA GLY A 582 16.90 24.06 -6.08
C GLY A 582 16.47 25.49 -6.39
N THR A 583 17.31 26.49 -6.12
CA THR A 583 17.07 27.91 -6.42
C THR A 583 17.61 28.31 -7.78
N SER A 584 16.73 28.80 -8.65
CA SER A 584 17.08 29.43 -9.93
C SER A 584 16.56 30.87 -9.95
N LEU A 585 17.41 31.81 -10.34
CA LEU A 585 17.05 33.22 -10.48
C LEU A 585 17.46 33.69 -11.87
N ASN A 586 16.50 34.15 -12.67
CA ASN A 586 16.74 34.70 -13.99
C ASN A 586 16.44 36.19 -14.01
N VAL A 587 17.39 37.01 -14.47
CA VAL A 587 17.13 38.42 -14.79
C VAL A 587 16.87 38.47 -16.29
N GLY A 588 15.60 38.40 -16.66
CA GLY A 588 15.20 38.21 -18.05
C GLY A 588 15.12 39.50 -18.87
N VAL A 589 14.90 40.64 -18.20
CA VAL A 589 14.77 41.95 -18.85
C VAL A 589 15.58 42.99 -18.11
N VAL A 590 16.31 43.82 -18.86
CA VAL A 590 17.06 44.98 -18.35
C VAL A 590 16.80 46.18 -19.27
N GLU A 591 16.44 47.31 -18.68
CA GLU A 591 16.17 48.58 -19.36
C GLU A 591 16.86 49.72 -18.60
N GLY A 592 17.48 50.69 -19.24
CA GLY A 592 18.09 51.81 -18.52
C GLY A 592 18.88 52.80 -19.37
N GLY A 593 18.96 54.04 -18.89
CA GLY A 593 19.58 55.16 -19.60
C GLY A 593 18.73 55.73 -20.73
N THR A 594 19.10 56.93 -21.18
CA THR A 594 18.38 57.65 -22.25
C THR A 594 19.26 57.92 -23.46
N ARG A 595 20.54 58.27 -23.24
CA ARG A 595 21.54 58.57 -24.28
C ARG A 595 22.93 58.17 -23.79
N SER A 596 23.86 57.90 -24.72
CA SER A 596 25.22 57.47 -24.40
C SER A 596 26.09 58.55 -23.73
N ASN A 597 25.76 59.83 -23.88
CA ASN A 597 26.50 60.95 -23.29
C ASN A 597 25.86 61.52 -22.01
N VAL A 598 24.88 60.82 -21.43
CA VAL A 598 24.17 61.21 -20.21
C VAL A 598 24.28 60.07 -19.21
N THR A 599 24.76 60.35 -18.00
CA THR A 599 24.73 59.40 -16.88
C THR A 599 23.30 58.95 -16.64
N ALA A 600 23.04 57.64 -16.58
CA ALA A 600 21.68 57.11 -16.53
C ALA A 600 20.98 57.46 -15.22
N GLY A 601 19.87 58.19 -15.26
CA GLY A 601 19.07 58.52 -14.08
C GLY A 601 18.12 57.40 -13.62
N ARG A 602 17.85 56.40 -14.47
CA ARG A 602 16.96 55.28 -14.16
C ARG A 602 17.38 54.00 -14.88
N ALA A 603 17.26 52.87 -14.19
CA ALA A 603 17.38 51.54 -14.76
C ALA A 603 16.44 50.55 -14.05
N VAL A 604 15.97 49.52 -14.76
CA VAL A 604 15.02 48.51 -14.28
C VAL A 604 15.48 47.12 -14.71
N ALA A 605 15.32 46.14 -13.83
CA ALA A 605 15.46 44.72 -14.13
C ALA A 605 14.21 43.94 -13.69
N ARG A 606 13.78 42.95 -14.49
CA ARG A 606 12.68 42.02 -14.14
C ARG A 606 13.26 40.62 -13.87
N LEU A 607 12.84 40.02 -12.75
CA LEU A 607 13.38 38.79 -12.21
C LEU A 607 12.30 37.69 -12.16
N ASP A 608 12.64 36.50 -12.63
CA ASP A 608 11.92 35.24 -12.36
C ASP A 608 12.77 34.45 -11.36
N VAL A 609 12.20 34.15 -10.19
CA VAL A 609 12.86 33.37 -9.17
C VAL A 609 12.05 32.12 -8.89
N ARG A 610 12.71 30.95 -8.94
CA ARG A 610 12.11 29.68 -8.58
C ARG A 610 12.88 29.00 -7.47
N VAL A 611 12.16 28.47 -6.50
CA VAL A 611 12.74 27.85 -5.30
C VAL A 611 12.05 26.52 -5.03
N ALA A 612 12.83 25.51 -4.63
CA ALA A 612 12.32 24.16 -4.41
C ALA A 612 11.82 23.91 -2.98
N SER A 613 12.11 24.81 -2.03
CA SER A 613 11.75 24.67 -0.61
C SER A 613 11.33 25.99 0.00
N GLU A 614 10.56 25.92 1.08
CA GLU A 614 10.18 27.10 1.86
C GLU A 614 11.41 27.79 2.47
N ALA A 615 12.42 27.01 2.87
CA ALA A 615 13.68 27.53 3.37
C ALA A 615 14.39 28.42 2.32
N GLU A 616 14.44 27.97 1.07
CA GLU A 616 15.02 28.75 -0.03
C GLU A 616 14.17 29.98 -0.37
N ARG A 617 12.83 29.86 -0.30
CA ARG A 617 11.92 31.01 -0.44
C ARG A 617 12.23 32.10 0.58
N LEU A 618 12.38 31.72 1.86
CA LEU A 618 12.71 32.65 2.95
C LEU A 618 14.12 33.25 2.78
N ARG A 619 15.11 32.44 2.37
CA ARG A 619 16.48 32.90 2.10
C ARG A 619 16.51 33.97 1.00
N VAL A 620 15.86 33.70 -0.13
CA VAL A 620 15.75 34.65 -1.25
C VAL A 620 15.00 35.89 -0.80
N THR A 621 13.83 35.74 -0.16
CA THR A 621 13.02 36.89 0.32
C THR A 621 13.83 37.82 1.21
N ARG A 622 14.59 37.25 2.15
CA ARG A 622 15.49 38.02 3.01
C ARG A 622 16.57 38.75 2.21
N ALA A 623 17.22 38.07 1.27
CA ALA A 623 18.26 38.68 0.44
C ALA A 623 17.72 39.83 -0.45
N LEU A 624 16.49 39.70 -0.96
CA LEU A 624 15.81 40.76 -1.69
C LEU A 624 15.50 41.98 -0.80
N ALA A 625 15.07 41.75 0.44
CA ALA A 625 14.77 42.81 1.40
C ALA A 625 16.03 43.55 1.91
N GLU A 626 17.18 42.89 1.89
CA GLU A 626 18.46 43.42 2.36
C GLU A 626 19.28 44.14 1.27
N LEU A 627 18.74 44.33 0.06
CA LEU A 627 19.43 45.05 -1.02
C LEU A 627 19.73 46.50 -0.62
N THR A 628 21.02 46.83 -0.64
CA THR A 628 21.53 48.18 -0.34
C THR A 628 22.34 48.72 -1.51
N PRO A 629 22.22 50.03 -1.83
CA PRO A 629 22.99 50.66 -2.89
C PRO A 629 24.51 50.57 -2.65
N VAL A 630 25.29 50.41 -3.72
CA VAL A 630 26.76 50.54 -3.68
C VAL A 630 27.15 52.02 -3.72
N ASP A 631 26.55 52.80 -4.63
CA ASP A 631 26.63 54.26 -4.61
C ASP A 631 25.50 54.82 -3.75
N ALA A 632 25.84 55.41 -2.60
CA ALA A 632 24.89 56.02 -1.67
C ALA A 632 24.04 57.17 -2.25
N ARG A 633 24.39 57.67 -3.45
CA ARG A 633 23.63 58.69 -4.19
C ARG A 633 22.51 58.09 -5.05
N THR A 634 22.45 56.76 -5.17
CA THR A 634 21.38 56.04 -5.87
C THR A 634 20.36 55.47 -4.88
N ARG A 635 19.15 55.18 -5.37
CA ARG A 635 18.09 54.50 -4.62
C ARG A 635 17.75 53.20 -5.32
N VAL A 636 17.74 52.11 -4.56
CA VAL A 636 17.33 50.77 -5.00
C VAL A 636 15.96 50.47 -4.42
N GLU A 637 15.04 49.99 -5.26
CA GLU A 637 13.69 49.60 -4.87
C GLU A 637 13.33 48.29 -5.56
N ILE A 638 12.84 47.32 -4.78
CA ILE A 638 12.33 46.06 -5.32
C ILE A 638 10.84 45.95 -5.02
N THR A 639 10.08 45.53 -6.03
CA THR A 639 8.64 45.33 -5.99
C THR A 639 8.30 43.96 -6.58
N GLY A 640 7.07 43.50 -6.42
CA GLY A 640 6.65 42.15 -6.80
C GLY A 640 6.58 41.21 -5.60
N ASP A 641 6.14 39.98 -5.83
CA ASP A 641 5.88 39.01 -4.78
C ASP A 641 6.01 37.57 -5.30
N TRP A 642 5.89 36.62 -4.39
CA TRP A 642 5.70 35.21 -4.70
C TRP A 642 4.29 34.99 -5.27
N ASN A 643 4.21 34.72 -6.56
CA ASN A 643 2.95 34.37 -7.22
C ASN A 643 2.52 32.95 -6.82
N ARG A 644 3.44 31.98 -6.85
CA ARG A 644 3.18 30.58 -6.48
C ARG A 644 3.97 30.20 -5.24
N PRO A 645 3.33 29.65 -4.19
CA PRO A 645 4.06 29.12 -3.05
C PRO A 645 4.78 27.81 -3.43
N VAL A 646 5.57 27.26 -2.52
CA VAL A 646 6.31 26.02 -2.78
C VAL A 646 5.41 24.80 -2.51
N PHE A 647 5.52 23.79 -3.37
CA PHE A 647 4.94 22.47 -3.14
C PHE A 647 6.07 21.48 -2.84
N GLU A 648 6.23 21.14 -1.56
CA GLU A 648 7.21 20.15 -1.11
C GLU A 648 6.62 18.73 -0.99
N ARG A 649 7.47 17.72 -1.15
CA ARG A 649 7.13 16.31 -0.94
C ARG A 649 7.05 15.99 0.56
N THR A 650 5.94 16.36 1.19
CA THR A 650 5.68 16.04 2.61
C THR A 650 5.40 14.54 2.81
N ALA A 651 5.39 14.08 4.05
CA ALA A 651 5.06 12.69 4.38
C ALA A 651 3.64 12.29 3.91
N GLN A 652 2.69 13.23 3.96
CA GLN A 652 1.31 13.00 3.51
C GLN A 652 1.23 12.92 1.97
N VAL A 653 1.96 13.78 1.25
CA VAL A 653 2.08 13.71 -0.22
C VAL A 653 2.72 12.39 -0.63
N ALA A 654 3.78 11.97 0.06
CA ALA A 654 4.44 10.69 -0.19
C ALA A 654 3.50 9.49 0.03
N ALA A 655 2.68 9.52 1.09
CA ALA A 655 1.70 8.47 1.35
C ALA A 655 0.62 8.39 0.26
N LEU A 656 0.18 9.55 -0.26
CA LEU A 656 -0.79 9.63 -1.34
C LEU A 656 -0.20 9.18 -2.69
N ALA A 657 1.06 9.52 -2.97
CA ALA A 657 1.78 9.00 -4.13
C ALA A 657 1.94 7.47 -4.08
N GLU A 658 2.21 6.92 -2.90
CA GLU A 658 2.28 5.47 -2.70
C GLU A 658 0.91 4.79 -2.85
N LEU A 659 -0.17 5.42 -2.38
CA LEU A 659 -1.53 4.96 -2.67
C LEU A 659 -1.80 4.91 -4.18
N ALA A 660 -1.47 5.99 -4.90
CA ALA A 660 -1.61 6.05 -6.35
C ALA A 660 -0.76 4.97 -7.05
N ARG A 661 0.47 4.71 -6.58
CA ARG A 661 1.33 3.64 -7.12
C ARG A 661 0.73 2.26 -6.89
N ARG A 662 0.19 1.97 -5.70
CA ARG A 662 -0.53 0.71 -5.46
C ARG A 662 -1.73 0.55 -6.39
N CYS A 663 -2.51 1.61 -6.57
CA CYS A 663 -3.67 1.61 -7.48
C CYS A 663 -3.25 1.40 -8.95
N ALA A 664 -2.15 2.02 -9.39
CA ALA A 664 -1.58 1.77 -10.71
C ALA A 664 -1.14 0.30 -10.86
N GLY A 665 -0.53 -0.28 -9.82
CA GLY A 665 -0.15 -1.69 -9.80
C GLY A 665 -1.33 -2.65 -9.97
N LEU A 666 -2.50 -2.33 -9.39
CA LEU A 666 -3.74 -3.09 -9.59
C LEU A 666 -4.22 -3.06 -11.05
N LEU A 667 -3.90 -1.99 -11.77
CA LEU A 667 -4.20 -1.82 -13.20
C LEU A 667 -3.09 -2.37 -14.12
N GLY A 668 -2.01 -2.93 -13.55
CA GLY A 668 -0.88 -3.44 -14.32
C GLY A 668 0.10 -2.37 -14.82
N HIS A 669 0.14 -1.21 -14.17
CA HIS A 669 1.02 -0.09 -14.51
C HIS A 669 1.99 0.23 -13.38
N ASP A 670 3.19 0.68 -13.73
CA ASP A 670 4.10 1.31 -12.77
C ASP A 670 3.85 2.84 -12.78
N LEU A 671 3.96 3.46 -11.61
CA LEU A 671 3.75 4.89 -11.43
C LEU A 671 4.93 5.53 -10.72
N ALA A 672 5.70 6.28 -11.51
CA ALA A 672 6.81 7.08 -11.01
C ALA A 672 6.31 8.39 -10.36
N GLU A 673 7.21 9.00 -9.58
CA GLU A 673 7.04 10.34 -9.03
C GLU A 673 8.11 11.29 -9.59
N ALA A 674 7.76 12.57 -9.70
CA ALA A 674 8.67 13.61 -10.19
C ALA A 674 8.61 14.87 -9.33
N SER A 675 9.72 15.62 -9.36
CA SER A 675 9.81 17.02 -8.92
C SER A 675 10.01 17.90 -10.14
N VAL A 676 9.15 18.91 -10.32
CA VAL A 676 9.15 19.75 -11.53
C VAL A 676 9.35 21.23 -11.23
N GLY A 677 9.90 21.96 -12.20
CA GLY A 677 10.13 23.40 -12.09
C GLY A 677 8.90 24.27 -12.35
N GLY A 678 7.85 23.71 -12.97
CA GLY A 678 6.58 24.40 -13.25
C GLY A 678 5.64 24.35 -12.05
N ALA A 679 4.94 25.45 -11.80
CA ALA A 679 3.92 25.54 -10.76
C ALA A 679 2.55 25.07 -11.28
N SER A 680 1.57 25.01 -10.39
CA SER A 680 0.14 24.79 -10.68
C SER A 680 -0.68 25.29 -9.49
N ASP A 681 -2.01 25.16 -9.56
CA ASP A 681 -2.88 25.39 -8.41
C ASP A 681 -2.63 24.44 -7.22
N GLY A 682 -2.05 23.26 -7.48
CA GLY A 682 -1.60 22.33 -6.42
C GLY A 682 -0.61 22.96 -5.43
N ASN A 683 0.14 23.99 -5.85
CA ASN A 683 1.03 24.74 -4.98
C ASN A 683 0.27 25.43 -3.84
N PHE A 684 -0.87 26.06 -4.12
CA PHE A 684 -1.68 26.74 -3.10
C PHE A 684 -2.25 25.74 -2.09
N VAL A 685 -2.73 24.60 -2.58
CA VAL A 685 -3.28 23.53 -1.75
C VAL A 685 -2.20 22.95 -0.82
N ALA A 686 -1.03 22.62 -1.36
CA ALA A 686 0.08 22.08 -0.58
C ALA A 686 0.55 23.08 0.50
N ALA A 687 0.64 24.36 0.14
CA ALA A 687 1.01 25.43 1.07
C ALA A 687 -0.05 25.67 2.18
N ALA A 688 -1.31 25.33 1.92
CA ALA A 688 -2.37 25.34 2.93
C ALA A 688 -2.30 24.15 3.91
N GLY A 689 -1.34 23.23 3.72
CA GLY A 689 -1.16 22.05 4.57
C GLY A 689 -2.08 20.88 4.22
N VAL A 690 -2.69 20.89 3.03
CA VAL A 690 -3.60 19.84 2.57
C VAL A 690 -2.82 18.90 1.63
N PRO A 691 -2.92 17.56 1.79
CA PRO A 691 -2.22 16.62 0.92
C PRO A 691 -2.65 16.75 -0.54
N VAL A 692 -1.70 16.68 -1.47
CA VAL A 692 -1.94 16.86 -2.92
C VAL A 692 -1.43 15.66 -3.71
N LEU A 693 -2.26 15.14 -4.61
CA LEU A 693 -1.88 14.25 -5.71
C LEU A 693 -1.97 15.02 -7.02
N ASP A 694 -0.84 15.43 -7.56
CA ASP A 694 -0.76 16.28 -8.75
C ASP A 694 -0.19 15.48 -9.94
N GLY A 695 -0.48 15.93 -11.16
CA GLY A 695 -0.04 15.26 -12.38
C GLY A 695 -0.77 13.93 -12.62
N ILE A 696 -1.97 13.75 -12.05
CA ILE A 696 -2.78 12.54 -12.28
C ILE A 696 -3.54 12.59 -13.61
N GLY A 697 -3.49 13.73 -14.32
CA GLY A 697 -4.17 13.94 -15.58
C GLY A 697 -3.46 13.34 -16.79
N ALA A 698 -3.53 14.05 -17.92
CA ALA A 698 -3.14 13.58 -19.24
C ALA A 698 -1.72 12.99 -19.32
N LEU A 699 -1.57 11.92 -20.11
CA LEU A 699 -0.27 11.47 -20.63
C LEU A 699 -0.04 12.11 -21.99
N GLY A 700 1.16 12.63 -22.25
CA GLY A 700 1.40 13.42 -23.45
C GLY A 700 2.60 14.34 -23.31
N SER A 701 2.65 15.36 -24.17
CA SER A 701 3.75 16.32 -24.21
C SER A 701 3.35 17.60 -24.93
N GLY A 702 4.22 18.61 -24.84
CA GLY A 702 4.08 19.83 -25.63
C GLY A 702 3.11 20.86 -25.06
N ALA A 703 2.93 20.92 -23.73
CA ALA A 703 2.24 22.02 -23.08
C ALA A 703 2.76 23.37 -23.60
N HIS A 704 1.83 24.28 -23.89
CA HIS A 704 2.09 25.62 -24.43
C HIS A 704 2.84 25.64 -25.79
N ALA A 705 2.82 24.54 -26.54
CA ALA A 705 3.48 24.41 -27.83
C ALA A 705 2.55 23.79 -28.88
N ARG A 706 2.76 24.10 -30.17
CA ARG A 706 1.97 23.51 -31.28
C ARG A 706 2.15 21.99 -31.42
N SER A 707 3.13 21.43 -30.72
CA SER A 707 3.31 19.99 -30.59
C SER A 707 2.41 19.36 -29.52
N GLU A 708 1.54 20.12 -28.83
CA GLU A 708 0.68 19.63 -27.76
C GLU A 708 -0.09 18.39 -28.20
N ASN A 709 0.02 17.33 -27.41
CA ASN A 709 -0.65 16.07 -27.68
C ASN A 709 -0.89 15.26 -26.41
N THR A 710 -1.91 14.41 -26.48
CA THR A 710 -2.18 13.32 -25.53
C THR A 710 -2.45 12.03 -26.29
N SER A 711 -2.83 10.94 -25.59
CA SER A 711 -3.19 9.68 -26.23
C SER A 711 -4.50 9.09 -25.73
N VAL A 712 -5.20 8.35 -26.58
CA VAL A 712 -6.45 7.63 -26.23
C VAL A 712 -6.19 6.62 -25.12
N SER A 713 -5.13 5.82 -25.27
CA SER A 713 -4.69 4.86 -24.26
C SER A 713 -4.39 5.51 -22.90
N GLY A 714 -3.69 6.66 -22.91
CA GLY A 714 -3.38 7.42 -21.70
C GLY A 714 -4.62 8.07 -21.09
N LEU A 715 -5.55 8.50 -21.94
CA LEU A 715 -6.82 9.07 -21.52
C LEU A 715 -7.64 8.05 -20.71
N VAL A 716 -7.81 6.84 -21.23
CA VAL A 716 -8.46 5.70 -20.55
C VAL A 716 -7.71 5.29 -19.28
N GLY A 717 -6.39 5.06 -19.38
CA GLY A 717 -5.58 4.55 -18.27
C GLY A 717 -5.54 5.49 -17.06
N ARG A 718 -5.51 6.81 -17.28
CA ARG A 718 -5.51 7.81 -16.20
C ARG A 718 -6.88 8.01 -15.58
N ALA A 719 -7.96 7.92 -16.34
CA ALA A 719 -9.31 7.87 -15.79
C ALA A 719 -9.48 6.63 -14.88
N ALA A 720 -8.96 5.47 -15.31
CA ALA A 720 -9.00 4.23 -14.51
C ALA A 720 -8.17 4.36 -13.23
N LEU A 721 -6.98 4.98 -13.32
CA LEU A 721 -6.15 5.27 -12.14
C LEU A 721 -6.87 6.19 -11.16
N ALA A 722 -7.45 7.30 -11.63
CA ALA A 722 -8.17 8.23 -10.79
C ALA A 722 -9.38 7.56 -10.11
N ALA A 723 -10.15 6.74 -10.83
CA ALA A 723 -11.26 5.98 -10.26
C ALA A 723 -10.78 4.96 -9.21
N THR A 724 -9.67 4.26 -9.46
CA THR A 724 -9.12 3.28 -8.52
C THR A 724 -8.60 3.94 -7.24
N VAL A 725 -7.97 5.12 -7.35
CA VAL A 725 -7.55 5.93 -6.19
C VAL A 725 -8.76 6.41 -5.40
N LEU A 726 -9.80 6.93 -6.06
CA LEU A 726 -11.04 7.35 -5.39
C LEU A 726 -11.73 6.17 -4.69
N GLY A 727 -11.79 4.99 -5.32
CA GLY A 727 -12.32 3.78 -4.70
C GLY A 727 -11.55 3.38 -3.44
N ALA A 728 -10.22 3.42 -3.49
CA ALA A 728 -9.39 3.14 -2.31
C ALA A 728 -9.60 4.17 -1.19
N LEU A 729 -9.76 5.46 -1.52
CA LEU A 729 -10.09 6.51 -0.55
C LEU A 729 -11.49 6.37 0.05
N ALA A 730 -12.42 5.69 -0.62
CA ALA A 730 -13.72 5.36 -0.05
C ALA A 730 -13.63 4.26 1.01
N ASP A 731 -12.64 3.38 0.88
CA ASP A 731 -12.41 2.20 1.71
C ASP A 731 -11.54 2.50 2.95
N ASP A 732 -10.63 3.48 2.83
CA ASP A 732 -9.70 4.03 3.87
C ASP A 732 -10.31 5.20 4.63
#